data_AF-A0AAN7QDK3-F1
#
_entry.id   AF-A0AAN7QDK3-F1
#
_cell.length_a   1.000
_cell.length_b   1.000
_cell.length_c   1.000
_cell.angle_alpha   90.00
_cell.angle_beta   90.00
_cell.angle_gamma   90.00
#
_symmetry.space_group_name_H-M   'P 1'
#
loop_
_entity.id
_entity.type
_entity.pdbx_description
1 polymer ?
#
loop_
_entity_poly.entity_id
_entity_poly.type
_entity_poly.pdbx_seq_one_letter_code
_entity_poly.pdbx_strand_id
1 'polypeptide(L)'
;MRSSVSYILSTTTSEPNMSHPDYEQFSHDHAALLILVKQIGSCLKTKTFNKFYERISKVNTVKITDSTGQVRNILIRYIKEHPVENNDWGDFQTHRRLLGLISLGRYDSQQELNEICRVHESLKVKYTSTLFDSRCILFGVNDEREYPSDNSSPEEESSSSSKLSVDEPVSEPKESDSKPRDKFTTPTNFKARAIFYNEADPCTDLENQLNEFINSLFWVLESKRLERSREKIERVSLLLAPFEKKDFVGLDMDSRNNKKRCNGRMTKHLGDLYLQAGLLSESLGYYHSAVETLKSVNDWLWLGAAYEGLCAASALVWYPNIQRNVSLHRNASLPEGSPKRSNSISTPMENTKRDIINMLPPDEISKRYREAIIHYSKYQNAGIIETEASFKAARISVEQNHSLQAASFLQNVVFINLTLSEQEKIQRFETLSDLYMEIGFIRKAAFCQRLAATRHVSPQNPTPNWNKCYSLILQSFPGHKISLDPTEMSTIHSPCGWPSLQIQLLQELVVASKRMGHSALATRHMTFLLQTMWQHLSSSEQKEFAIQLQSLSSQCEGAPVPLVLDTGIVIPPANLSNVPICSGFNLRSLQPHLQPRKIETFKRDLGPFLFTPIKFGTLERSSSKPQSKMDFLWVENDVCEVTLKLVNPLPFELKVSNMRLLTSGVVFESIPETVVLPSDTPTSLTLNGTPKESGELEIQGYSTHTLGVKSNCRLRCMPNFLPCYSIEVIPVLPTMEIKTSLPQSATFSSFQNFENVVTSASISLYNGESTECTITLTNNSHVPIEMLEVSIQSVLELSLQDQIFKWSQENLESQLPLMPNGTASLTLYLYSAANFLAAGYGPNELSSGVFGSSHGSSLMSMSAGPSSLPSRLNSPIYSAMGSSFHGTRRNELNSSFRSSNSGQSSMTTTGYRSPGALILPQHAASTVVEGQLQLRYSGGAGLRAGYCRSSSIFITLEMLPSLQVTNWDVLPAETSSQFYLVLDIANMTSQEMELYYTPTKHMLIEGHESCRVPVPVNRCPLSKLTKLYMDQNSGMNNRLDLDKICSDHIANLVDLRWQLLSLNTRGKATLKGITLTPNMLDIVRMSPLNWEVSVNGDFLKPQEEINCDAGDCLSVRISICNSLEKPLQHLILSIQFYQDHRNGTHNYRLETRVVIIGCAKKILPVLEPQSKAWHACNVLFLTPGQYKMDIQCSTSDALSTNQPILGPCGHSWRYIPAVDVNVHI
;
A
#
# COMPACT_ATOMS: atom_id res chain seq x y z
N MET A 1 -20.27 44.55 32.51
CA MET A 1 -19.59 43.65 33.48
C MET A 1 -18.11 43.49 33.12
N ARG A 2 -17.30 44.54 33.31
CA ARG A 2 -15.82 44.49 33.17
C ARG A 2 -15.09 45.46 34.12
N SER A 3 -15.77 45.99 35.14
CA SER A 3 -15.26 47.06 36.01
C SER A 3 -15.12 46.68 37.49
N SER A 4 -15.31 45.42 37.87
CA SER A 4 -15.28 45.00 39.29
C SER A 4 -13.93 44.46 39.78
N VAL A 5 -12.93 44.32 38.89
CA VAL A 5 -11.67 43.63 39.22
C VAL A 5 -10.67 44.53 39.96
N SER A 6 -10.82 45.86 39.88
CA SER A 6 -9.85 46.79 40.50
C SER A 6 -10.20 47.25 41.92
N TYR A 7 -11.35 46.83 42.47
CA TYR A 7 -11.76 47.17 43.85
C TYR A 7 -11.51 46.04 44.87
N ILE A 8 -11.10 44.85 44.40
CA ILE A 8 -10.95 43.63 45.22
C ILE A 8 -9.55 43.52 45.88
N LEU A 9 -8.58 44.37 45.49
CA LEU A 9 -7.21 44.32 46.02
C LEU A 9 -6.94 45.25 47.21
N SER A 10 -7.95 45.91 47.76
CA SER A 10 -7.80 46.74 48.96
C SER A 10 -8.97 46.54 49.90
N THR A 11 -8.84 45.65 50.89
CA THR A 11 -9.31 45.85 52.26
C THR A 11 -8.96 44.65 53.14
N THR A 12 -8.63 44.96 54.38
CA THR A 12 -8.05 44.12 55.43
C THR A 12 -8.98 43.01 55.92
N THR A 13 -8.39 41.81 56.09
CA THR A 13 -8.97 40.57 56.61
C THR A 13 -9.58 40.74 58.00
N SER A 14 -10.89 40.58 58.14
CA SER A 14 -11.48 39.98 59.34
C SER A 14 -11.63 38.49 59.05
N GLU A 15 -10.96 37.65 59.83
CA GLU A 15 -10.99 36.19 59.69
C GLU A 15 -12.43 35.66 59.64
N PRO A 16 -12.78 34.78 58.69
CA PRO A 16 -14.04 34.05 58.78
C PRO A 16 -13.99 33.10 59.98
N ASN A 17 -14.98 33.20 60.87
CA ASN A 17 -15.16 32.29 62.02
C ASN A 17 -15.58 30.85 61.61
N MET A 18 -15.52 30.46 60.33
CA MET A 18 -15.63 29.06 59.88
C MET A 18 -14.45 28.75 58.98
N SER A 19 -13.92 27.54 59.11
CA SER A 19 -12.71 27.11 58.41
C SER A 19 -12.96 26.80 56.93
N HIS A 20 -13.96 25.97 56.60
CA HIS A 20 -14.30 25.66 55.20
C HIS A 20 -15.72 25.11 54.99
N PRO A 21 -16.27 25.17 53.76
CA PRO A 21 -17.53 24.53 53.39
C PRO A 21 -17.48 23.01 53.44
N ASP A 22 -18.55 22.40 53.95
CA ASP A 22 -18.77 20.97 53.91
C ASP A 22 -19.43 20.55 52.57
N TYR A 23 -18.60 20.24 51.57
CA TYR A 23 -19.07 19.86 50.23
C TYR A 23 -19.85 18.53 50.21
N GLU A 24 -19.70 17.67 51.24
CA GLU A 24 -20.40 16.39 51.32
C GLU A 24 -21.80 16.48 51.95
N GLN A 25 -22.25 17.70 52.27
CA GLN A 25 -23.50 17.91 52.99
C GLN A 25 -24.73 17.93 52.06
N PHE A 26 -25.74 17.14 52.38
CA PHE A 26 -27.02 17.08 51.67
C PHE A 26 -28.10 17.87 52.41
N SER A 27 -29.20 18.20 51.73
CA SER A 27 -30.36 18.82 52.40
C SER A 27 -30.95 17.93 53.48
N HIS A 28 -30.87 16.60 53.32
CA HIS A 28 -31.34 15.62 54.29
C HIS A 28 -30.55 15.64 55.60
N ASP A 29 -29.30 16.12 55.57
CA ASP A 29 -28.46 16.20 56.78
C ASP A 29 -29.02 17.21 57.80
N HIS A 30 -29.93 18.12 57.39
CA HIS A 30 -30.65 19.00 58.32
C HIS A 30 -31.48 18.23 59.35
N ALA A 31 -31.93 17.02 59.02
CA ALA A 31 -32.65 16.13 59.94
C ALA A 31 -31.73 15.13 60.67
N ALA A 32 -30.43 15.11 60.37
CA ALA A 32 -29.51 14.13 60.92
C ALA A 32 -28.86 14.57 62.23
N LEU A 33 -28.54 13.60 63.08
CA LEU A 33 -27.68 13.77 64.25
C LEU A 33 -26.21 13.62 63.82
N LEU A 34 -25.39 14.63 64.09
CA LEU A 34 -23.99 14.63 63.70
C LEU A 34 -23.13 13.90 64.74
N ILE A 35 -22.36 12.91 64.29
CA ILE A 35 -21.47 12.09 65.12
C ILE A 35 -20.05 12.11 64.52
N LEU A 36 -19.05 12.42 65.34
CA LEU A 36 -17.64 12.42 64.96
C LEU A 36 -17.05 11.05 65.26
N VAL A 37 -16.45 10.41 64.26
CA VAL A 37 -15.71 9.14 64.41
C VAL A 37 -14.22 9.41 64.22
N LYS A 38 -13.44 9.41 65.30
CA LYS A 38 -12.03 9.79 65.27
C LYS A 38 -11.11 8.61 65.59
N GLN A 39 -10.07 8.43 64.77
CA GLN A 39 -8.95 7.55 65.11
C GLN A 39 -8.09 8.18 66.21
N ILE A 40 -7.81 7.42 67.27
CA ILE A 40 -6.94 7.82 68.38
C ILE A 40 -5.86 6.76 68.61
N GLY A 41 -4.63 7.21 68.92
CA GLY A 41 -3.45 6.35 69.03
C GLY A 41 -2.76 6.05 67.69
N SER A 42 -1.47 5.69 67.76
CA SER A 42 -0.60 5.43 66.59
C SER A 42 -0.64 3.99 66.08
N CYS A 43 -1.15 3.05 66.88
CA CYS A 43 -1.05 1.62 66.62
C CYS A 43 -2.15 1.09 65.68
N LEU A 44 -3.23 1.85 65.47
CA LEU A 44 -4.33 1.44 64.58
C LEU A 44 -3.96 1.69 63.10
N LYS A 45 -3.94 0.63 62.29
CA LYS A 45 -3.71 0.75 60.84
C LYS A 45 -4.87 1.49 60.17
N THR A 46 -4.58 2.42 59.25
CA THR A 46 -5.59 3.21 58.51
C THR A 46 -6.61 2.35 57.75
N LYS A 47 -6.19 1.18 57.23
CA LYS A 47 -7.09 0.21 56.58
C LYS A 47 -8.15 -0.33 57.55
N THR A 48 -7.75 -0.65 58.77
CA THR A 48 -8.65 -1.14 59.82
C THR A 48 -9.62 -0.03 60.26
N PHE A 49 -9.13 1.20 60.45
CA PHE A 49 -9.99 2.34 60.74
C PHE A 49 -11.06 2.56 59.65
N ASN A 50 -10.68 2.56 58.37
CA ASN A 50 -11.65 2.73 57.28
C ASN A 50 -12.68 1.60 57.23
N LYS A 51 -12.28 0.35 57.46
CA LYS A 51 -13.20 -0.81 57.55
C LYS A 51 -14.26 -0.61 58.64
N PHE A 52 -13.86 -0.20 59.84
CA PHE A 52 -14.79 0.04 60.94
C PHE A 52 -15.61 1.32 60.76
N TYR A 53 -15.03 2.38 60.21
CA TYR A 53 -15.76 3.59 59.87
C TYR A 53 -16.87 3.32 58.86
N GLU A 54 -16.60 2.54 57.81
CA GLU A 54 -17.62 2.12 56.84
C GLU A 54 -18.70 1.27 57.52
N ARG A 55 -18.33 0.34 58.40
CA ARG A 55 -19.30 -0.48 59.15
C ARG A 55 -20.19 0.37 60.07
N ILE A 56 -19.63 1.32 60.81
CA ILE A 56 -20.39 2.26 61.66
C ILE A 56 -21.31 3.12 60.79
N SER A 57 -20.79 3.62 59.66
CA SER A 57 -21.54 4.50 58.76
C SER A 57 -22.70 3.82 58.03
N LYS A 58 -22.76 2.47 58.01
CA LYS A 58 -23.93 1.73 57.51
C LYS A 58 -25.17 1.93 58.38
N VAL A 59 -25.01 2.22 59.67
CA VAL A 59 -26.12 2.48 60.60
C VAL A 59 -26.55 3.94 60.48
N ASN A 60 -27.10 4.33 59.33
CA ASN A 60 -27.46 5.72 59.03
C ASN A 60 -28.88 6.12 59.48
N THR A 61 -29.72 5.13 59.82
CA THR A 61 -31.12 5.34 60.22
C THR A 61 -31.48 4.38 61.35
N VAL A 62 -32.05 4.89 62.44
CA VAL A 62 -32.51 4.09 63.59
C VAL A 62 -33.98 4.38 63.87
N LYS A 63 -34.77 3.33 64.09
CA LYS A 63 -36.18 3.42 64.47
C LYS A 63 -36.31 3.49 65.99
N ILE A 64 -36.87 4.57 66.51
CA ILE A 64 -37.07 4.77 67.95
C ILE A 64 -38.57 4.97 68.22
N THR A 65 -39.09 4.28 69.23
CA THR A 65 -40.49 4.46 69.66
C THR A 65 -40.53 5.54 70.73
N ASP A 66 -41.26 6.63 70.46
CA ASP A 66 -41.45 7.72 71.40
C ASP A 66 -42.38 7.32 72.56
N SER A 67 -42.35 8.11 73.64
CA SER A 67 -43.25 8.09 74.80
C SER A 67 -44.74 8.04 74.46
N THR A 68 -45.14 8.49 73.27
CA THR A 68 -46.51 8.45 72.75
C THR A 68 -46.86 7.16 71.99
N GLY A 69 -45.90 6.23 71.85
CA GLY A 69 -46.06 4.98 71.10
C GLY A 69 -45.84 5.11 69.58
N GLN A 70 -45.51 6.30 69.07
CA GLN A 70 -45.19 6.51 67.65
C GLN A 70 -43.74 6.13 67.32
N VAL A 71 -43.54 5.39 66.23
CA VAL A 71 -42.20 5.04 65.73
C VAL A 71 -41.65 6.18 64.87
N ARG A 72 -40.52 6.75 65.29
CA ARG A 72 -39.81 7.82 64.60
C ARG A 72 -38.53 7.28 63.96
N ASN A 73 -38.24 7.72 62.74
CA ASN A 73 -36.99 7.40 62.05
C ASN A 73 -35.97 8.51 62.30
N ILE A 74 -34.87 8.19 62.98
CA ILE A 74 -33.80 9.14 63.29
C ILE A 74 -32.64 8.92 62.32
N LEU A 75 -32.22 10.00 61.66
CA LEU A 75 -31.11 9.99 60.71
C LEU A 75 -29.79 10.33 61.40
N ILE A 76 -28.71 9.70 60.98
CA ILE A 76 -27.39 9.86 61.57
C ILE A 76 -26.36 10.17 60.48
N ARG A 77 -25.54 11.18 60.74
CA ARG A 77 -24.42 11.56 59.88
C ARG A 77 -23.10 11.36 60.61
N TYR A 78 -22.28 10.44 60.12
CA TYR A 78 -20.94 10.22 60.62
C TYR A 78 -19.90 11.00 59.82
N ILE A 79 -18.99 11.69 60.49
CA ILE A 79 -17.87 12.43 59.88
C ILE A 79 -16.54 12.04 60.52
N LYS A 80 -15.44 12.07 59.75
CA LYS A 80 -14.10 11.71 60.25
C LYS A 80 -13.39 12.88 60.94
N GLU A 81 -13.64 14.09 60.45
CA GLU A 81 -13.05 15.34 60.95
C GLU A 81 -14.12 16.42 60.98
N HIS A 82 -14.18 17.18 62.07
CA HIS A 82 -15.13 18.28 62.20
C HIS A 82 -14.44 19.47 62.88
N PRO A 83 -14.22 20.59 62.18
CA PRO A 83 -13.62 21.78 62.78
C PRO A 83 -14.45 22.29 63.95
N VAL A 84 -13.79 22.76 65.02
CA VAL A 84 -14.49 23.26 66.23
C VAL A 84 -15.27 24.55 65.88
N GLU A 85 -14.73 25.34 64.98
CA GLU A 85 -15.33 26.59 64.51
C GLU A 85 -16.69 26.36 63.82
N ASN A 86 -16.86 25.21 63.14
CA ASN A 86 -18.13 24.85 62.51
C ASN A 86 -19.21 24.49 63.53
N ASN A 87 -18.82 23.99 64.71
CA ASN A 87 -19.74 23.66 65.81
C ASN A 87 -20.34 24.93 66.46
N ASP A 88 -19.62 26.06 66.43
CA ASP A 88 -20.11 27.35 66.96
C ASP A 88 -21.30 27.90 66.17
N TRP A 89 -21.50 27.43 64.93
CA TRP A 89 -22.67 27.77 64.11
C TRP A 89 -23.90 26.92 64.43
N GLY A 90 -23.80 26.02 65.42
CA GLY A 90 -24.87 25.11 65.83
C GLY A 90 -26.15 25.79 66.31
N ASP A 91 -26.08 27.01 66.85
CA ASP A 91 -27.27 27.79 67.21
C ASP A 91 -28.00 28.31 65.97
N PHE A 92 -27.23 28.66 64.94
CA PHE A 92 -27.73 29.12 63.65
C PHE A 92 -28.19 27.97 62.75
N GLN A 93 -27.56 26.80 62.79
CA GLN A 93 -27.90 25.60 62.02
C GLN A 93 -27.67 24.36 62.90
N THR A 94 -28.74 23.80 63.47
CA THR A 94 -28.61 22.75 64.52
C THR A 94 -27.96 21.47 64.05
N HIS A 95 -28.06 21.14 62.77
CA HIS A 95 -27.41 19.98 62.16
C HIS A 95 -25.88 20.06 62.14
N ARG A 96 -25.29 21.23 62.45
CA ARG A 96 -23.84 21.37 62.66
C ARG A 96 -23.40 21.06 64.08
N ARG A 97 -24.33 20.97 65.04
CA ARG A 97 -23.99 20.63 66.43
C ARG A 97 -23.47 19.21 66.48
N LEU A 98 -22.24 19.04 66.95
CA LEU A 98 -21.70 17.72 67.20
C LEU A 98 -22.36 17.13 68.45
N LEU A 99 -23.24 16.13 68.27
CA LEU A 99 -24.01 15.54 69.37
C LEU A 99 -23.33 14.31 69.95
N GLY A 100 -22.61 13.54 69.13
CA GLY A 100 -21.94 12.31 69.54
C GLY A 100 -20.46 12.24 69.15
N LEU A 101 -19.66 11.59 69.99
CA LEU A 101 -18.24 11.30 69.73
C LEU A 101 -17.98 9.80 69.86
N ILE A 102 -17.47 9.19 68.79
CA ILE A 102 -16.97 7.81 68.79
C ILE A 102 -15.47 7.87 68.51
N SER A 103 -14.66 7.30 69.38
CA SER A 103 -13.23 7.15 69.14
C SER A 103 -12.83 5.70 68.93
N LEU A 104 -11.89 5.46 68.01
CA LEU A 104 -11.37 4.15 67.66
C LEU A 104 -9.87 4.11 67.96
N GLY A 105 -9.44 3.24 68.87
CA GLY A 105 -8.02 3.10 69.23
C GLY A 105 -7.61 1.64 69.39
N ARG A 106 -6.34 1.35 69.13
CA ARG A 106 -5.72 0.06 69.41
C ARG A 106 -4.67 0.24 70.51
N TYR A 107 -4.64 -0.66 71.48
CA TYR A 107 -3.66 -0.66 72.56
C TYR A 107 -2.97 -2.01 72.65
N ASP A 108 -1.63 -2.00 72.77
CA ASP A 108 -0.84 -3.20 73.02
C ASP A 108 -0.27 -3.21 74.47
N SER A 109 -0.39 -2.10 75.21
CA SER A 109 0.03 -1.98 76.61
C SER A 109 -0.90 -1.08 77.45
N GLN A 110 -0.82 -1.18 78.78
CA GLN A 110 -1.60 -0.36 79.71
C GLN A 110 -1.24 1.14 79.61
N GLN A 111 0.00 1.47 79.24
CA GLN A 111 0.43 2.86 79.04
C GLN A 111 -0.23 3.47 77.81
N GLU A 112 -0.29 2.73 76.70
CA GLU A 112 -0.99 3.15 75.49
C GLU A 112 -2.49 3.29 75.71
N LEU A 113 -3.10 2.36 76.44
CA LEU A 113 -4.51 2.44 76.82
C LEU A 113 -4.81 3.72 77.62
N ASN A 114 -3.96 4.05 78.60
CA ASN A 114 -4.09 5.28 79.38
C ASN A 114 -3.96 6.55 78.51
N GLU A 115 -3.04 6.55 77.55
CA GLU A 115 -2.86 7.69 76.63
C GLU A 115 -4.06 7.83 75.66
N ILE A 116 -4.59 6.73 75.14
CA ILE A 116 -5.80 6.71 74.31
C ILE A 116 -7.01 7.27 75.09
N CYS A 117 -7.21 6.83 76.34
CA CYS A 117 -8.24 7.38 77.22
C CYS A 117 -8.06 8.88 77.48
N ARG A 118 -6.82 9.35 77.67
CA ARG A 118 -6.49 10.78 77.85
C ARG A 118 -6.81 11.60 76.59
N VAL A 119 -6.45 11.11 75.41
CA VAL A 119 -6.73 11.77 74.13
C VAL A 119 -8.23 11.85 73.88
N HIS A 120 -9.00 10.80 74.19
CA HIS A 120 -10.46 10.81 74.09
C HIS A 120 -11.10 11.90 74.98
N GLU A 121 -10.70 11.98 76.25
CA GLU A 121 -11.22 13.02 77.15
C GLU A 121 -10.79 14.43 76.70
N SER A 122 -9.58 14.59 76.15
CA SER A 122 -9.15 15.86 75.54
C SER A 122 -10.02 16.26 74.35
N LEU A 123 -10.40 15.31 73.48
CA LEU A 123 -11.32 15.56 72.37
C LEU A 123 -12.72 15.93 72.87
N LYS A 124 -13.21 15.25 73.90
CA LYS A 124 -14.50 15.56 74.53
C LYS A 124 -14.55 17.01 75.03
N VAL A 125 -13.48 17.49 75.67
CA VAL A 125 -13.38 18.87 76.17
C VAL A 125 -13.61 19.90 75.04
N LYS A 126 -13.04 19.65 73.85
CA LYS A 126 -13.16 20.56 72.69
C LYS A 126 -14.61 20.79 72.22
N TYR A 127 -15.51 19.83 72.43
CA TYR A 127 -16.91 19.90 71.96
C TYR A 127 -17.94 19.89 73.10
N THR A 128 -17.52 20.18 74.34
CA THR A 128 -18.36 20.09 75.54
C THR A 128 -19.66 20.91 75.45
N SER A 129 -19.69 21.99 74.67
CA SER A 129 -20.85 22.87 74.52
C SER A 129 -22.05 22.20 73.85
N THR A 130 -21.83 21.20 73.00
CA THR A 130 -22.87 20.56 72.15
C THR A 130 -22.96 19.05 72.34
N LEU A 131 -21.89 18.41 72.79
CA LEU A 131 -21.80 16.95 72.93
C LEU A 131 -22.75 16.41 74.01
N PHE A 132 -23.56 15.40 73.67
CA PHE A 132 -24.49 14.75 74.61
C PHE A 132 -23.91 13.46 75.18
N ASP A 133 -23.28 12.64 74.35
CA ASP A 133 -22.69 11.35 74.76
C ASP A 133 -21.41 11.03 73.97
N SER A 134 -20.53 10.20 74.54
CA SER A 134 -19.28 9.78 73.92
C SER A 134 -18.93 8.32 74.23
N ARG A 135 -18.52 7.56 73.21
CA ARG A 135 -18.07 6.18 73.34
C ARG A 135 -16.65 6.01 72.80
N CYS A 136 -15.90 5.11 73.43
CA CYS A 136 -14.54 4.78 73.01
C CYS A 136 -14.47 3.28 72.69
N ILE A 137 -14.17 2.95 71.44
CA ILE A 137 -14.04 1.57 70.96
C ILE A 137 -12.54 1.24 70.90
N LEU A 138 -12.16 0.23 71.66
CA LEU A 138 -10.77 -0.11 71.96
C LEU A 138 -10.46 -1.54 71.51
N PHE A 139 -9.44 -1.69 70.66
CA PHE A 139 -8.96 -2.98 70.17
C PHE A 139 -7.74 -3.46 70.96
N GLY A 140 -7.84 -4.61 71.62
CA GLY A 140 -6.76 -5.25 72.39
C GLY A 140 -6.06 -6.39 71.64
N VAL A 141 -5.06 -7.02 72.28
CA VAL A 141 -4.24 -8.11 71.73
C VAL A 141 -4.91 -9.49 71.92
N ASN A 142 -4.76 -10.39 70.95
CA ASN A 142 -5.11 -11.80 71.03
C ASN A 142 -4.37 -12.52 72.18
N ASP A 143 -5.08 -13.18 73.08
CA ASP A 143 -4.50 -14.26 73.91
C ASP A 143 -4.34 -15.52 73.04
N GLU A 144 -3.23 -15.62 72.30
CA GLU A 144 -2.81 -16.91 71.75
C GLU A 144 -2.04 -17.69 72.83
N ARG A 145 -2.73 -18.63 73.49
CA ARG A 145 -2.17 -19.90 74.00
C ARG A 145 -3.25 -20.75 74.69
N GLU A 146 -3.76 -21.75 73.99
CA GLU A 146 -3.75 -23.18 74.39
C GLU A 146 -4.63 -23.99 73.43
N TYR A 147 -3.98 -24.69 72.50
CA TYR A 147 -4.55 -25.92 71.95
C TYR A 147 -4.34 -27.04 72.99
N PRO A 148 -5.33 -27.93 73.14
CA PRO A 148 -4.99 -29.35 73.12
C PRO A 148 -5.66 -30.02 71.92
N SER A 149 -4.85 -30.83 71.26
CA SER A 149 -5.22 -31.79 70.24
C SER A 149 -6.16 -32.88 70.77
N ASP A 150 -6.93 -33.41 69.83
CA ASP A 150 -7.50 -34.75 69.74
C ASP A 150 -8.88 -35.09 70.38
N ASN A 151 -9.75 -35.48 69.43
CA ASN A 151 -10.70 -36.60 69.43
C ASN A 151 -12.18 -36.42 69.85
N SER A 152 -13.00 -36.96 68.94
CA SER A 152 -14.38 -37.49 69.02
C SER A 152 -15.57 -36.52 69.09
N SER A 153 -16.31 -36.53 67.97
CA SER A 153 -17.75 -36.28 67.77
C SER A 153 -18.67 -37.23 68.57
N PRO A 154 -20.02 -37.14 68.47
CA PRO A 154 -20.95 -36.00 68.36
C PRO A 154 -22.09 -36.14 69.42
N GLU A 155 -23.27 -35.53 69.19
CA GLU A 155 -24.56 -35.70 69.89
C GLU A 155 -24.79 -34.80 71.12
N GLU A 156 -25.97 -34.33 71.47
CA GLU A 156 -27.26 -34.04 70.81
C GLU A 156 -28.04 -33.24 71.89
N GLU A 157 -29.06 -32.52 71.46
CA GLU A 157 -30.27 -32.24 72.24
C GLU A 157 -30.25 -31.38 73.53
N SER A 158 -30.96 -30.26 73.38
CA SER A 158 -32.19 -29.96 74.13
C SER A 158 -32.15 -29.01 75.33
N SER A 159 -32.90 -27.92 75.11
CA SER A 159 -33.97 -27.41 75.96
C SER A 159 -33.68 -27.00 77.40
N SER A 160 -33.90 -25.69 77.62
CA SER A 160 -34.78 -25.15 78.67
C SER A 160 -34.27 -25.29 80.11
N SER A 161 -34.71 -24.56 81.10
CA SER A 161 -35.21 -23.20 81.21
C SER A 161 -35.23 -22.91 82.71
N SER A 162 -35.11 -21.64 83.05
CA SER A 162 -35.83 -21.00 84.15
C SER A 162 -35.28 -21.09 85.58
N LYS A 163 -35.37 -19.90 86.20
CA LYS A 163 -35.66 -19.59 87.62
C LYS A 163 -34.51 -19.69 88.62
N LEU A 164 -34.41 -18.87 89.66
CA LEU A 164 -34.89 -17.53 90.08
C LEU A 164 -34.37 -17.38 91.54
N SER A 165 -34.23 -16.15 92.02
CA SER A 165 -34.09 -15.70 93.43
C SER A 165 -32.82 -16.14 94.19
N VAL A 166 -31.89 -15.24 94.57
CA VAL A 166 -31.96 -14.16 95.60
C VAL A 166 -32.15 -14.75 97.00
N ASP A 167 -31.06 -14.84 97.78
CA ASP A 167 -30.86 -14.10 99.04
C ASP A 167 -29.49 -14.39 99.69
N GLU A 168 -28.88 -13.32 100.21
CA GLU A 168 -27.66 -13.19 101.00
C GLU A 168 -27.88 -13.58 102.51
N PRO A 169 -26.91 -13.56 103.46
CA PRO A 169 -25.44 -13.51 103.38
C PRO A 169 -24.62 -14.35 104.45
N VAL A 170 -23.29 -14.28 104.33
CA VAL A 170 -22.15 -14.46 105.29
C VAL A 170 -21.80 -15.84 105.90
N SER A 171 -20.65 -16.42 105.50
CA SER A 171 -19.40 -16.56 106.29
C SER A 171 -18.37 -17.51 105.63
N GLU A 172 -17.09 -17.10 105.63
CA GLU A 172 -15.93 -17.76 105.00
C GLU A 172 -15.57 -19.14 105.62
N PRO A 173 -14.76 -20.01 104.94
CA PRO A 173 -13.30 -19.87 105.03
C PRO A 173 -12.46 -20.30 103.79
N LYS A 174 -11.33 -19.58 103.62
CA LYS A 174 -9.97 -20.01 103.22
C LYS A 174 -9.63 -20.39 101.76
N GLU A 175 -8.99 -19.40 101.12
CA GLU A 175 -7.72 -19.43 100.39
C GLU A 175 -7.26 -20.72 99.67
N SER A 176 -7.20 -20.64 98.34
CA SER A 176 -6.09 -21.17 97.56
C SER A 176 -5.55 -20.07 96.65
N ASP A 177 -4.33 -19.63 96.95
CA ASP A 177 -3.57 -18.59 96.29
C ASP A 177 -3.22 -18.99 94.84
N SER A 178 -3.85 -18.32 93.87
CA SER A 178 -3.34 -18.19 92.49
C SER A 178 -3.60 -16.78 91.98
N LYS A 179 -2.52 -16.00 91.88
CA LYS A 179 -2.44 -14.59 91.44
C LYS A 179 -3.31 -14.24 90.21
N PRO A 180 -3.85 -13.01 90.14
CA PRO A 180 -4.76 -12.57 89.08
C PRO A 180 -4.00 -12.30 87.76
N ARG A 181 -4.52 -12.83 86.64
CA ARG A 181 -4.05 -12.52 85.28
C ARG A 181 -4.53 -11.12 84.86
N ASP A 182 -3.65 -10.35 84.23
CA ASP A 182 -3.76 -8.94 83.89
C ASP A 182 -4.98 -8.62 82.99
N LYS A 183 -6.05 -8.07 83.58
CA LYS A 183 -7.09 -7.36 82.82
C LYS A 183 -6.66 -5.91 82.66
N PHE A 184 -6.45 -5.46 81.43
CA PHE A 184 -6.31 -4.03 81.15
C PHE A 184 -7.55 -3.28 81.65
N THR A 185 -7.37 -2.29 82.53
CA THR A 185 -8.47 -1.48 83.10
C THR A 185 -8.34 -0.03 82.68
N THR A 186 -9.45 0.63 82.35
CA THR A 186 -9.45 2.08 82.09
C THR A 186 -9.09 2.86 83.36
N PRO A 187 -8.37 3.99 83.25
CA PRO A 187 -8.01 4.80 84.40
C PRO A 187 -9.26 5.42 85.07
N THR A 188 -9.18 5.68 86.38
CA THR A 188 -10.34 6.09 87.23
C THR A 188 -10.97 7.44 86.85
N ASN A 189 -10.24 8.27 86.11
CA ASN A 189 -10.69 9.56 85.59
C ASN A 189 -11.40 9.47 84.24
N PHE A 190 -11.47 8.28 83.62
CA PHE A 190 -12.14 8.05 82.35
C PHE A 190 -13.65 7.91 82.57
N LYS A 191 -14.44 8.89 82.09
CA LYS A 191 -15.88 8.95 82.34
C LYS A 191 -16.73 8.49 81.15
N ALA A 192 -16.11 8.29 80.00
CA ALA A 192 -16.78 7.77 78.81
C ALA A 192 -16.92 6.24 78.86
N ARG A 193 -17.90 5.68 78.14
CA ARG A 193 -18.08 4.22 78.06
C ARG A 193 -17.05 3.62 77.10
N ALA A 194 -16.16 2.78 77.63
CA ALA A 194 -15.22 1.97 76.84
C ALA A 194 -15.89 0.67 76.38
N ILE A 195 -15.70 0.32 75.11
CA ILE A 195 -16.12 -0.95 74.51
C ILE A 195 -14.87 -1.66 74.01
N PHE A 196 -14.64 -2.88 74.46
CA PHE A 196 -13.44 -3.65 74.14
C PHE A 196 -13.74 -4.71 73.10
N TYR A 197 -12.96 -4.73 72.02
CA TYR A 197 -13.00 -5.77 70.99
C TYR A 197 -11.61 -6.37 70.79
N ASN A 198 -11.61 -7.59 70.27
CA ASN A 198 -10.41 -8.18 69.71
C ASN A 198 -10.34 -7.88 68.20
N GLU A 199 -9.16 -7.62 67.64
CA GLU A 199 -9.02 -7.17 66.24
C GLU A 199 -9.49 -8.24 65.22
N ALA A 200 -9.43 -9.52 65.60
CA ALA A 200 -9.81 -10.66 64.77
C ALA A 200 -11.31 -11.02 64.84
N ASP A 201 -12.04 -10.59 65.87
CA ASP A 201 -13.42 -11.02 66.10
C ASP A 201 -14.43 -10.25 65.23
N PRO A 202 -15.54 -10.89 64.81
CA PRO A 202 -16.55 -10.27 63.95
C PRO A 202 -17.35 -9.14 64.62
N CYS A 203 -17.09 -8.79 65.89
CA CYS A 203 -17.73 -7.68 66.64
C CYS A 203 -19.25 -7.63 66.42
N THR A 204 -19.98 -8.71 66.74
CA THR A 204 -21.39 -8.90 66.36
C THR A 204 -22.37 -7.99 67.10
N ASP A 205 -22.01 -7.52 68.29
CA ASP A 205 -22.81 -6.63 69.13
C ASP A 205 -22.58 -5.13 68.83
N LEU A 206 -21.64 -4.78 67.94
CA LEU A 206 -21.32 -3.39 67.59
C LEU A 206 -22.55 -2.60 67.14
N GLU A 207 -23.42 -3.20 66.33
CA GLU A 207 -24.65 -2.56 65.85
C GLU A 207 -25.65 -2.31 67.00
N ASN A 208 -25.74 -3.23 67.97
CA ASN A 208 -26.56 -3.05 69.16
C ASN A 208 -26.02 -1.93 70.05
N GLN A 209 -24.69 -1.87 70.24
CA GLN A 209 -24.03 -0.79 70.96
C GLN A 209 -24.26 0.57 70.26
N LEU A 210 -24.18 0.62 68.92
CA LEU A 210 -24.48 1.84 68.17
C LEU A 210 -25.96 2.25 68.29
N ASN A 211 -26.90 1.31 68.23
CA ASN A 211 -28.32 1.60 68.43
C ASN A 211 -28.59 2.15 69.84
N GLU A 212 -27.98 1.58 70.87
CA GLU A 212 -28.07 2.10 72.25
C GLU A 212 -27.47 3.51 72.37
N PHE A 213 -26.34 3.77 71.69
CA PHE A 213 -25.73 5.09 71.64
C PHE A 213 -26.64 6.13 70.98
N ILE A 214 -27.23 5.78 69.85
CA ILE A 214 -28.12 6.69 69.12
C ILE A 214 -29.39 6.93 69.94
N ASN A 215 -29.89 5.92 70.65
CA ASN A 215 -31.01 6.07 71.58
C ASN A 215 -30.68 7.05 72.72
N SER A 216 -29.49 6.98 73.34
CA SER A 216 -29.11 7.94 74.38
C SER A 216 -29.06 9.37 73.85
N LEU A 217 -28.50 9.58 72.65
CA LEU A 217 -28.47 10.89 71.98
C LEU A 217 -29.89 11.42 71.69
N PHE A 218 -30.78 10.57 71.18
CA PHE A 218 -32.16 10.95 70.88
C PHE A 218 -32.93 11.40 72.11
N TRP A 219 -32.85 10.68 73.24
CA TRP A 219 -33.60 11.04 74.44
C TRP A 219 -33.12 12.36 75.07
N VAL A 220 -31.82 12.65 75.01
CA VAL A 220 -31.28 13.96 75.43
C VAL A 220 -31.77 15.07 74.50
N LEU A 221 -31.80 14.82 73.18
CA LEU A 221 -32.35 15.77 72.20
C LEU A 221 -33.83 16.04 72.45
N GLU A 222 -34.64 15.00 72.67
CA GLU A 222 -36.09 15.10 72.92
C GLU A 222 -36.37 15.88 74.21
N SER A 223 -35.60 15.63 75.27
CA SER A 223 -35.69 16.41 76.51
C SER A 223 -35.42 17.90 76.27
N LYS A 224 -34.36 18.23 75.52
CA LYS A 224 -34.00 19.63 75.19
C LYS A 224 -35.04 20.29 74.28
N ARG A 225 -35.61 19.55 73.33
CA ARG A 225 -36.71 20.01 72.47
C ARG A 225 -37.94 20.38 73.30
N LEU A 226 -38.34 19.52 74.23
CA LEU A 226 -39.48 19.75 75.11
C LEU A 226 -39.26 20.95 76.05
N GLU A 227 -38.07 21.08 76.63
CA GLU A 227 -37.69 22.24 77.46
C GLU A 227 -37.85 23.56 76.67
N ARG A 228 -37.28 23.62 75.46
CA ARG A 228 -37.37 24.80 74.59
C ARG A 228 -38.79 25.10 74.12
N SER A 229 -39.62 24.08 73.87
CA SER A 229 -41.01 24.28 73.43
C SER A 229 -41.91 24.90 74.51
N ARG A 230 -41.55 24.78 75.79
CA ARG A 230 -42.31 25.30 76.95
C ARG A 230 -41.85 26.69 77.38
N GLU A 231 -40.79 27.22 76.77
CA GLU A 231 -40.21 28.53 77.08
C GLU A 231 -41.17 29.66 76.65
N LYS A 232 -41.53 30.56 77.57
CA LYS A 232 -42.43 31.70 77.25
C LYS A 232 -41.70 32.73 76.39
N ILE A 233 -42.42 33.35 75.46
CA ILE A 233 -41.92 34.36 74.48
C ILE A 233 -41.12 35.49 75.15
N GLU A 234 -41.47 35.89 76.38
CA GLU A 234 -40.78 36.95 77.14
C GLU A 234 -39.41 36.56 77.71
N ARG A 235 -39.09 35.26 77.78
CA ARG A 235 -37.82 34.75 78.34
C ARG A 235 -36.84 34.23 77.27
N VAL A 236 -37.20 34.33 76.00
CA VAL A 236 -36.44 33.76 74.88
C VAL A 236 -35.07 34.45 74.75
N SER A 237 -34.00 33.70 74.97
CA SER A 237 -32.62 34.14 74.73
C SER A 237 -32.37 34.39 73.24
N LEU A 238 -31.71 35.49 72.90
CA LEU A 238 -31.33 35.81 71.51
C LEU A 238 -30.30 34.79 71.00
N LEU A 239 -30.68 34.01 69.98
CA LEU A 239 -29.77 33.14 69.24
C LEU A 239 -28.96 33.98 68.23
N LEU A 240 -27.66 33.70 68.11
CA LEU A 240 -26.73 34.48 67.30
C LEU A 240 -25.88 33.56 66.42
N ALA A 241 -25.62 33.96 65.18
CA ALA A 241 -24.50 33.41 64.44
C ALA A 241 -23.16 33.96 65.01
N PRO A 242 -22.03 33.23 64.92
CA PRO A 242 -20.77 33.61 65.57
C PRO A 242 -20.25 35.02 65.21
N PHE A 243 -20.49 35.50 64.00
CA PHE A 243 -20.06 36.83 63.57
C PHE A 243 -21.03 37.95 64.00
N GLU A 244 -22.30 37.64 64.30
CA GLU A 244 -23.30 38.62 64.72
C GLU A 244 -23.04 39.18 66.13
N LYS A 245 -22.21 38.51 66.96
CA LYS A 245 -21.95 38.93 68.35
C LYS A 245 -21.49 40.39 68.49
N LYS A 246 -20.82 40.94 67.46
CA LYS A 246 -20.34 42.33 67.44
C LYS A 246 -21.43 43.33 67.02
N ASP A 247 -22.39 42.90 66.21
CA ASP A 247 -23.44 43.75 65.64
C ASP A 247 -24.54 44.10 66.67
N PHE A 248 -24.61 43.35 67.77
CA PHE A 248 -25.60 43.53 68.83
C PHE A 248 -25.08 44.26 70.08
N VAL A 249 -23.84 44.75 70.07
CA VAL A 249 -23.27 45.55 71.17
C VAL A 249 -23.89 46.95 71.17
N GLY A 250 -24.66 47.29 72.21
CA GLY A 250 -25.29 48.61 72.39
C GLY A 250 -26.71 48.77 71.84
N LEU A 251 -27.35 47.68 71.38
CA LEU A 251 -28.76 47.69 70.94
C LEU A 251 -29.74 47.46 72.11
N ASP A 252 -30.90 48.12 72.06
CA ASP A 252 -31.99 47.91 73.03
C ASP A 252 -32.66 46.54 72.83
N MET A 253 -32.36 45.63 73.76
CA MET A 253 -32.83 44.25 73.75
C MET A 253 -34.32 44.11 74.08
N ASP A 254 -34.93 45.12 74.71
CA ASP A 254 -36.33 45.09 75.15
C ASP A 254 -37.33 45.62 74.12
N SER A 255 -36.82 46.18 73.01
CA SER A 255 -37.64 46.73 71.94
C SER A 255 -38.60 45.68 71.35
N ARG A 256 -39.81 46.12 70.96
CA ARG A 256 -40.85 45.25 70.35
C ARG A 256 -40.34 44.51 69.11
N ASN A 257 -39.46 45.15 68.33
CA ASN A 257 -38.87 44.56 67.14
C ASN A 257 -37.84 43.46 67.50
N ASN A 258 -37.03 43.67 68.54
CA ASN A 258 -36.07 42.67 69.00
C ASN A 258 -36.76 41.46 69.67
N LYS A 259 -37.84 41.68 70.44
CA LYS A 259 -38.68 40.58 70.96
C LYS A 259 -39.28 39.72 69.84
N LYS A 260 -39.76 40.35 68.75
CA LYS A 260 -40.20 39.63 67.54
C LYS A 260 -39.06 38.88 66.85
N ARG A 261 -37.85 39.48 66.79
CA ARG A 261 -36.64 38.81 66.27
C ARG A 261 -36.30 37.55 67.06
N CYS A 262 -36.19 37.66 68.38
CA CYS A 262 -35.92 36.53 69.27
C CYS A 262 -36.96 35.42 69.09
N ASN A 263 -38.25 35.79 69.04
CA ASN A 263 -39.32 34.84 68.76
C ASN A 263 -39.15 34.16 67.40
N GLY A 264 -38.92 34.91 66.32
CA GLY A 264 -38.71 34.34 64.99
C GLY A 264 -37.51 33.39 64.89
N ARG A 265 -36.38 33.76 65.52
CA ARG A 265 -35.16 32.92 65.57
C ARG A 265 -35.39 31.64 66.38
N MET A 266 -36.09 31.74 67.52
CA MET A 266 -36.45 30.58 68.34
C MET A 266 -37.45 29.66 67.63
N THR A 267 -38.48 30.19 66.98
CA THR A 267 -39.42 29.40 66.17
C THR A 267 -38.70 28.62 65.07
N LYS A 268 -37.75 29.26 64.39
CA LYS A 268 -36.87 28.59 63.41
C LYS A 268 -36.07 27.47 64.07
N HIS A 269 -35.41 27.75 65.20
CA HIS A 269 -34.61 26.76 65.94
C HIS A 269 -35.45 25.57 66.43
N LEU A 270 -36.67 25.81 66.89
CA LEU A 270 -37.63 24.75 67.19
C LEU A 270 -37.93 23.93 65.94
N GLY A 271 -38.20 24.56 64.79
CA GLY A 271 -38.34 23.87 63.51
C GLY A 271 -37.20 22.88 63.23
N ASP A 272 -35.95 23.28 63.45
CA ASP A 272 -34.78 22.42 63.29
C ASP A 272 -34.74 21.25 64.30
N LEU A 273 -35.07 21.48 65.57
CA LEU A 273 -35.11 20.42 66.59
C LEU A 273 -36.22 19.41 66.34
N TYR A 274 -37.40 19.85 65.88
CA TYR A 274 -38.49 18.96 65.47
C TYR A 274 -38.09 18.13 64.25
N LEU A 275 -37.34 18.73 63.30
CA LEU A 275 -36.82 18.03 62.13
C LEU A 275 -35.84 16.91 62.53
N GLN A 276 -34.88 17.20 63.41
CA GLN A 276 -33.91 16.21 63.91
C GLN A 276 -34.54 15.13 64.81
N ALA A 277 -35.67 15.43 65.48
CA ALA A 277 -36.43 14.48 66.28
C ALA A 277 -37.35 13.57 65.43
N GLY A 278 -37.38 13.73 64.10
CA GLY A 278 -38.19 12.93 63.19
C GLY A 278 -39.65 13.37 63.07
N LEU A 279 -40.01 14.56 63.55
CA LEU A 279 -41.36 15.15 63.51
C LEU A 279 -41.49 16.14 62.34
N LEU A 280 -41.66 15.62 61.12
CA LEU A 280 -41.61 16.42 59.90
C LEU A 280 -42.81 17.38 59.74
N SER A 281 -44.02 16.94 60.06
CA SER A 281 -45.25 17.72 59.92
C SER A 281 -45.23 19.01 60.75
N GLU A 282 -44.84 18.88 62.01
CA GLU A 282 -44.75 19.98 62.98
C GLU A 282 -43.62 20.92 62.60
N SER A 283 -42.47 20.37 62.18
CA SER A 283 -41.32 21.13 61.72
C SER A 283 -41.68 22.10 60.58
N LEU A 284 -42.42 21.62 59.56
CA LEU A 284 -42.88 22.47 58.44
C LEU A 284 -43.75 23.65 58.93
N GLY A 285 -44.65 23.42 59.88
CA GLY A 285 -45.47 24.48 60.48
C GLY A 285 -44.65 25.55 61.20
N TYR A 286 -43.63 25.12 61.97
CA TYR A 286 -42.71 26.04 62.65
C TYR A 286 -41.89 26.86 61.65
N TYR A 287 -41.41 26.26 60.55
CA TYR A 287 -40.66 27.01 59.54
C TYR A 287 -41.50 28.09 58.85
N HIS A 288 -42.75 27.81 58.47
CA HIS A 288 -43.64 28.83 57.88
C HIS A 288 -43.89 29.99 58.86
N SER A 289 -44.17 29.70 60.12
CA SER A 289 -44.37 30.72 61.17
C SER A 289 -43.11 31.57 61.40
N ALA A 290 -41.93 30.94 61.35
CA ALA A 290 -40.65 31.64 61.45
C ALA A 290 -40.41 32.55 60.24
N VAL A 291 -40.70 32.09 59.02
CA VAL A 291 -40.56 32.88 57.78
C VAL A 291 -41.41 34.16 57.85
N GLU A 292 -42.68 34.05 58.25
CA GLU A 292 -43.57 35.22 58.38
C GLU A 292 -43.05 36.22 59.42
N THR A 293 -42.63 35.71 60.58
CA THR A 293 -42.13 36.55 61.69
C THR A 293 -40.82 37.24 61.31
N LEU A 294 -39.83 36.51 60.79
CA LEU A 294 -38.51 37.03 60.44
C LEU A 294 -38.57 38.01 59.26
N LYS A 295 -39.45 37.76 58.28
CA LYS A 295 -39.70 38.68 57.17
C LYS A 295 -40.26 40.01 57.65
N SER A 296 -41.16 40.01 58.65
CA SER A 296 -41.71 41.24 59.22
C SER A 296 -40.70 42.12 59.97
N VAL A 297 -39.58 41.52 60.41
CA VAL A 297 -38.50 42.17 61.18
C VAL A 297 -37.27 42.48 60.31
N ASN A 298 -37.30 42.10 59.02
CA ASN A 298 -36.18 42.22 58.07
C ASN A 298 -34.88 41.52 58.54
N ASP A 299 -35.01 40.39 59.25
CA ASP A 299 -33.86 39.57 59.64
C ASP A 299 -33.47 38.62 58.49
N TRP A 300 -32.72 39.15 57.51
CA TRP A 300 -32.43 38.43 56.26
C TRP A 300 -31.61 37.17 56.45
N LEU A 301 -30.62 37.17 57.35
CA LEU A 301 -29.75 36.02 57.60
C LEU A 301 -30.56 34.81 58.11
N TRP A 302 -31.37 35.02 59.15
CA TRP A 302 -32.19 33.97 59.74
C TRP A 302 -33.39 33.61 58.89
N LEU A 303 -33.92 34.56 58.10
CA LEU A 303 -34.92 34.28 57.08
C LEU A 303 -34.38 33.33 55.99
N GLY A 304 -33.12 33.53 55.56
CA GLY A 304 -32.43 32.61 54.66
C GLY A 304 -32.33 31.19 55.24
N ALA A 305 -31.98 31.07 56.52
CA ALA A 305 -31.92 29.78 57.20
C ALA A 305 -33.29 29.12 57.41
N ALA A 306 -34.35 29.90 57.65
CA ALA A 306 -35.71 29.39 57.71
C ALA A 306 -36.17 28.86 56.35
N TYR A 307 -35.86 29.54 55.25
CA TYR A 307 -36.11 29.02 53.90
C TYR A 307 -35.30 27.77 53.59
N GLU A 308 -34.02 27.73 53.96
CA GLU A 308 -33.17 26.54 53.79
C GLU A 308 -33.74 25.32 54.54
N GLY A 309 -34.13 25.49 55.81
CA GLY A 309 -34.75 24.45 56.63
C GLY A 309 -36.12 23.99 56.09
N LEU A 310 -36.95 24.93 55.64
CA LEU A 310 -38.23 24.63 54.99
C LEU A 310 -38.06 23.81 53.71
N CYS A 311 -37.06 24.17 52.88
CA CYS A 311 -36.72 23.41 51.70
C CYS A 311 -36.17 22.03 52.04
N ALA A 312 -35.30 21.91 53.04
CA ALA A 312 -34.74 20.65 53.49
C ALA A 312 -35.82 19.69 54.01
N ALA A 313 -36.73 20.17 54.86
CA ALA A 313 -37.87 19.41 55.36
C ALA A 313 -38.81 18.96 54.24
N SER A 314 -39.09 19.83 53.26
CA SER A 314 -39.90 19.48 52.08
C SER A 314 -39.18 18.48 51.17
N ALA A 315 -37.86 18.60 50.99
CA ALA A 315 -37.06 17.69 50.17
C ALA A 315 -36.98 16.28 50.78
N LEU A 316 -36.97 16.16 52.11
CA LEU A 316 -37.03 14.88 52.84
C LEU A 316 -38.28 14.06 52.51
N VAL A 317 -39.41 14.72 52.25
CA VAL A 317 -40.68 14.07 51.89
C VAL A 317 -40.72 13.70 50.41
N TRP A 318 -40.32 14.62 49.53
CA TRP A 318 -40.38 14.42 48.09
C TRP A 318 -39.32 13.44 47.56
N TYR A 319 -38.11 13.49 48.12
CA TYR A 319 -36.92 12.82 47.58
C TYR A 319 -36.19 11.97 48.64
N PRO A 320 -36.85 10.97 49.26
CA PRO A 320 -36.25 10.15 50.32
C PRO A 320 -34.99 9.38 49.87
N ASN A 321 -34.82 9.17 48.56
CA ASN A 321 -33.71 8.43 47.97
C ASN A 321 -32.44 9.27 47.73
N ILE A 322 -32.46 10.60 47.94
CA ILE A 322 -31.27 11.48 47.84
C ILE A 322 -30.25 11.19 48.97
N GLN A 323 -30.59 10.33 49.93
CA GLN A 323 -29.67 9.88 50.97
C GLN A 323 -28.41 9.24 50.36
N ARG A 324 -27.26 9.38 51.04
CA ARG A 324 -25.96 8.84 50.62
C ARG A 324 -26.09 7.34 50.27
N ASN A 325 -26.23 7.03 48.99
CA ASN A 325 -26.08 5.67 48.49
C ASN A 325 -24.61 5.30 48.68
N VAL A 326 -24.31 4.45 49.66
CA VAL A 326 -22.99 3.82 49.77
C VAL A 326 -22.84 2.97 48.51
N SER A 327 -21.99 3.41 47.59
CA SER A 327 -21.67 2.69 46.37
C SER A 327 -21.13 1.31 46.73
N LEU A 328 -21.90 0.28 46.41
CA LEU A 328 -21.40 -1.09 46.41
C LEU A 328 -20.30 -1.17 45.35
N HIS A 329 -19.03 -1.19 45.78
CA HIS A 329 -17.93 -1.62 44.94
C HIS A 329 -18.16 -3.09 44.57
N ARG A 330 -18.91 -3.34 43.51
CA ARG A 330 -18.86 -4.60 42.77
C ARG A 330 -17.51 -4.64 42.09
N ASN A 331 -16.68 -5.62 42.46
CA ASN A 331 -15.46 -5.94 41.72
C ASN A 331 -15.83 -6.15 40.25
N ALA A 332 -15.34 -5.25 39.40
CA ALA A 332 -15.58 -5.28 37.96
C ALA A 332 -14.66 -6.32 37.31
N SER A 333 -15.17 -7.53 37.17
CA SER A 333 -14.67 -8.51 36.21
C SER A 333 -15.88 -9.20 35.62
N LEU A 334 -16.54 -8.57 34.63
CA LEU A 334 -17.42 -9.17 33.61
C LEU A 334 -17.91 -8.04 32.67
N PRO A 335 -17.93 -8.25 31.34
CA PRO A 335 -18.22 -7.20 30.37
C PRO A 335 -19.70 -6.79 30.34
N GLU A 336 -19.90 -5.49 30.16
CA GLU A 336 -21.16 -4.77 30.20
C GLU A 336 -21.95 -5.02 28.90
N GLY A 337 -22.99 -5.84 28.99
CA GLY A 337 -23.82 -6.24 27.84
C GLY A 337 -25.16 -6.80 28.27
N SER A 338 -25.97 -6.02 28.98
CA SER A 338 -27.41 -6.27 29.10
C SER A 338 -28.18 -5.00 29.48
N PRO A 339 -29.39 -4.78 28.92
CA PRO A 339 -30.17 -3.58 29.18
C PRO A 339 -30.67 -3.60 30.63
N LYS A 340 -30.41 -2.51 31.36
CA LYS A 340 -30.87 -2.29 32.73
C LYS A 340 -32.41 -2.34 32.77
N ARG A 341 -32.98 -3.49 33.11
CA ARG A 341 -34.33 -3.59 33.67
C ARG A 341 -34.26 -3.16 35.14
N SER A 342 -34.88 -2.02 35.43
CA SER A 342 -35.11 -1.52 36.78
C SER A 342 -36.04 -2.45 37.54
N ASN A 343 -35.48 -3.42 38.26
CA ASN A 343 -36.17 -4.11 39.36
C ASN A 343 -35.39 -3.85 40.64
N SER A 344 -35.53 -2.63 41.18
CA SER A 344 -35.41 -2.45 42.62
C SER A 344 -36.75 -2.88 43.23
N ILE A 345 -36.70 -3.86 44.11
CA ILE A 345 -37.82 -4.20 45.00
C ILE A 345 -38.08 -2.95 45.84
N SER A 346 -39.12 -2.21 45.47
CA SER A 346 -39.68 -1.15 46.31
C SER A 346 -40.38 -1.81 47.49
N THR A 347 -39.78 -1.70 48.68
CA THR A 347 -40.61 -1.73 49.89
C THR A 347 -41.56 -0.54 49.83
N PRO A 348 -42.89 -0.74 49.89
CA PRO A 348 -43.86 0.32 49.64
C PRO A 348 -43.91 1.28 50.84
N MET A 349 -43.23 2.43 50.72
CA MET A 349 -43.57 3.65 51.47
C MET A 349 -44.42 4.62 50.63
N GLU A 350 -45.21 4.09 49.67
CA GLU A 350 -46.06 4.91 48.79
C GLU A 350 -47.27 5.55 49.50
N ASN A 351 -47.57 5.18 50.75
CA ASN A 351 -48.76 5.70 51.44
C ASN A 351 -48.56 6.98 52.28
N THR A 352 -47.34 7.51 52.43
CA THR A 352 -47.09 8.69 53.29
C THR A 352 -47.16 10.05 52.58
N LYS A 353 -47.29 10.09 51.25
CA LYS A 353 -47.23 11.36 50.48
C LYS A 353 -48.47 12.25 50.60
N ARG A 354 -49.61 11.75 51.11
CA ARG A 354 -50.91 12.44 51.05
C ARG A 354 -51.37 13.13 52.35
N ASP A 355 -50.68 12.92 53.47
CA ASP A 355 -51.17 13.35 54.79
C ASP A 355 -50.35 14.49 55.46
N ILE A 356 -49.28 14.99 54.83
CA ILE A 356 -48.43 16.03 55.43
C ILE A 356 -48.86 17.43 54.95
N ILE A 357 -49.44 18.20 55.86
CA ILE A 357 -49.93 19.58 55.65
C ILE A 357 -48.73 20.55 55.65
N ASN A 358 -48.81 21.66 54.89
CA ASN A 358 -47.79 22.74 54.79
C ASN A 358 -46.47 22.43 54.05
N MET A 359 -46.43 21.39 53.22
CA MET A 359 -45.26 21.07 52.38
C MET A 359 -45.14 22.00 51.16
N LEU A 360 -43.91 22.39 50.81
CA LEU A 360 -43.65 23.12 49.56
C LEU A 360 -43.80 22.19 48.33
N PRO A 361 -44.42 22.66 47.24
CA PRO A 361 -44.40 21.92 45.98
C PRO A 361 -42.97 21.89 45.40
N PRO A 362 -42.63 20.87 44.58
CA PRO A 362 -41.29 20.69 44.01
C PRO A 362 -40.69 21.94 43.35
N ASP A 363 -41.51 22.67 42.59
CA ASP A 363 -41.07 23.88 41.85
C ASP A 363 -40.74 25.06 42.76
N GLU A 364 -41.38 25.14 43.93
CA GLU A 364 -41.11 26.20 44.89
C GLU A 364 -39.82 25.97 45.68
N ILE A 365 -39.40 24.72 45.87
CA ILE A 365 -38.17 24.38 46.62
C ILE A 365 -36.96 25.10 46.01
N SER A 366 -36.79 25.02 44.69
CA SER A 366 -35.68 25.67 43.98
C SER A 366 -35.79 27.20 44.03
N LYS A 367 -37.00 27.77 44.03
CA LYS A 367 -37.21 29.21 44.19
C LYS A 367 -36.86 29.70 45.59
N ARG A 368 -37.27 28.97 46.63
CA ARG A 368 -36.97 29.30 48.03
C ARG A 368 -35.49 29.14 48.36
N TYR A 369 -34.81 28.14 47.80
CA TYR A 369 -33.35 28.06 47.88
C TYR A 369 -32.65 29.26 47.22
N ARG A 370 -33.15 29.73 46.07
CA ARG A 370 -32.63 30.94 45.43
C ARG A 370 -32.81 32.18 46.31
N GLU A 371 -33.98 32.34 46.94
CA GLU A 371 -34.23 33.41 47.91
C GLU A 371 -33.29 33.31 49.11
N ALA A 372 -33.07 32.10 49.65
CA ALA A 372 -32.13 31.85 50.74
C ALA A 372 -30.69 32.24 50.39
N ILE A 373 -30.21 31.83 49.21
CA ILE A 373 -28.86 32.17 48.70
C ILE A 373 -28.70 33.69 48.54
N ILE A 374 -29.70 34.38 47.98
CA ILE A 374 -29.70 35.86 47.86
C ILE A 374 -29.67 36.53 49.24
N HIS A 375 -30.30 35.93 50.25
CA HIS A 375 -30.24 36.46 51.61
C HIS A 375 -28.87 36.23 52.27
N TYR A 376 -28.25 35.06 52.05
CA TYR A 376 -26.89 34.80 52.52
C TYR A 376 -25.85 35.69 51.85
N SER A 377 -25.97 35.95 50.54
CA SER A 377 -25.03 36.80 49.78
C SER A 377 -25.00 38.26 50.24
N LYS A 378 -25.94 38.70 51.07
CA LYS A 378 -25.92 40.05 51.70
C LYS A 378 -24.86 40.17 52.80
N TYR A 379 -24.34 39.04 53.30
CA TYR A 379 -23.41 39.00 54.43
C TYR A 379 -22.06 38.39 54.00
N GLN A 380 -20.99 39.20 54.05
CA GLN A 380 -19.65 38.77 53.62
C GLN A 380 -19.14 37.54 54.38
N ASN A 381 -19.42 37.44 55.68
CA ASN A 381 -19.00 36.33 56.54
C ASN A 381 -19.88 35.08 56.43
N ALA A 382 -20.92 35.09 55.57
CA ALA A 382 -21.81 33.96 55.33
C ALA A 382 -21.51 33.21 54.01
N GLY A 383 -20.41 33.54 53.32
CA GLY A 383 -20.07 32.93 52.01
C GLY A 383 -19.89 31.41 52.05
N ILE A 384 -19.50 30.84 53.19
CA ILE A 384 -19.42 29.38 53.39
C ILE A 384 -20.82 28.75 53.33
N ILE A 385 -21.79 29.33 54.03
CA ILE A 385 -23.19 28.87 54.04
C ILE A 385 -23.83 29.09 52.67
N GLU A 386 -23.56 30.22 52.02
CA GLU A 386 -24.00 30.49 50.65
C GLU A 386 -23.53 29.40 49.67
N THR A 387 -22.27 28.96 49.82
CA THR A 387 -21.68 27.90 48.99
C THR A 387 -22.37 26.56 49.23
N GLU A 388 -22.54 26.15 50.48
CA GLU A 388 -23.20 24.88 50.83
C GLU A 388 -24.68 24.86 50.42
N ALA A 389 -25.41 25.96 50.64
CA ALA A 389 -26.80 26.10 50.22
C ALA A 389 -26.94 25.99 48.69
N SER A 390 -25.98 26.54 47.94
CA SER A 390 -25.93 26.41 46.48
C SER A 390 -25.71 24.98 46.01
N PHE A 391 -24.84 24.20 46.69
CA PHE A 391 -24.64 22.78 46.39
C PHE A 391 -25.87 21.93 46.74
N LYS A 392 -26.50 22.18 47.88
CA LYS A 392 -27.76 21.52 48.29
C LYS A 392 -28.87 21.78 47.26
N ALA A 393 -29.04 23.04 46.85
CA ALA A 393 -30.00 23.44 45.83
C ALA A 393 -29.72 22.78 44.47
N ALA A 394 -28.44 22.70 44.08
CA ALA A 394 -28.02 22.02 42.86
C ALA A 394 -28.35 20.53 42.88
N ARG A 395 -28.04 19.82 43.97
CA ARG A 395 -28.36 18.38 44.14
C ARG A 395 -29.86 18.09 44.02
N ILE A 396 -30.70 18.90 44.67
CA ILE A 396 -32.16 18.76 44.53
C ILE A 396 -32.60 19.05 43.09
N SER A 397 -32.02 20.08 42.45
CA SER A 397 -32.35 20.41 41.06
C SER A 397 -31.93 19.31 40.07
N VAL A 398 -30.85 18.57 40.37
CA VAL A 398 -30.42 17.37 39.61
C VAL A 398 -31.47 16.27 39.74
N GLU A 399 -31.93 15.96 40.96
CA GLU A 399 -33.00 14.95 41.17
C GLU A 399 -34.31 15.34 40.46
N GLN A 400 -34.63 16.64 40.42
CA GLN A 400 -35.77 17.17 39.68
C GLN A 400 -35.61 17.13 38.15
N ASN A 401 -34.45 16.71 37.62
CA ASN A 401 -34.07 16.80 36.21
C ASN A 401 -34.06 18.25 35.65
N HIS A 402 -33.94 19.26 36.51
CA HIS A 402 -33.84 20.67 36.15
C HIS A 402 -32.38 21.11 35.93
N SER A 403 -31.75 20.60 34.86
CA SER A 403 -30.33 20.81 34.54
C SER A 403 -29.89 22.27 34.47
N LEU A 404 -30.71 23.16 33.87
CA LEU A 404 -30.40 24.59 33.75
C LEU A 404 -30.38 25.30 35.12
N GLN A 405 -31.32 24.96 35.99
CA GLN A 405 -31.40 25.55 37.33
C GLN A 405 -30.22 25.07 38.19
N ALA A 406 -29.93 23.76 38.16
CA ALA A 406 -28.76 23.19 38.83
C ALA A 406 -27.47 23.91 38.41
N ALA A 407 -27.26 24.09 37.10
CA ALA A 407 -26.09 24.78 36.58
C ALA A 407 -26.00 26.25 36.99
N SER A 408 -27.13 26.95 37.16
CA SER A 408 -27.16 28.34 37.65
C SER A 408 -26.68 28.46 39.10
N PHE A 409 -27.07 27.52 39.97
CA PHE A 409 -26.58 27.45 41.35
C PHE A 409 -25.08 27.15 41.41
N LEU A 410 -24.60 26.20 40.61
CA LEU A 410 -23.17 25.87 40.54
C LEU A 410 -22.33 27.01 39.97
N GLN A 411 -22.86 27.78 39.02
CA GLN A 411 -22.15 28.94 38.47
C GLN A 411 -21.96 30.04 39.54
N ASN A 412 -22.96 30.27 40.39
CA ASN A 412 -22.83 31.21 41.50
C ASN A 412 -21.71 30.80 42.45
N VAL A 413 -21.60 29.48 42.75
CA VAL A 413 -20.51 28.96 43.58
C VAL A 413 -19.16 29.42 43.06
N VAL A 414 -18.88 29.38 41.76
CA VAL A 414 -17.57 29.78 41.22
C VAL A 414 -17.19 31.24 41.55
N PHE A 415 -18.17 32.13 41.71
CA PHE A 415 -17.95 33.56 41.99
C PHE A 415 -17.83 33.91 43.47
N ILE A 416 -18.18 32.99 44.39
CA ILE A 416 -18.05 33.23 45.83
C ILE A 416 -16.57 33.23 46.21
N ASN A 417 -16.06 34.38 46.62
CA ASN A 417 -14.67 34.56 47.03
C ASN A 417 -14.48 34.10 48.48
N LEU A 418 -13.80 32.96 48.67
CA LEU A 418 -13.46 32.39 49.98
C LEU A 418 -11.96 32.21 50.08
N THR A 419 -11.39 32.53 51.24
CA THR A 419 -10.00 32.26 51.59
C THR A 419 -9.81 30.78 51.92
N LEU A 420 -9.64 29.95 50.89
CA LEU A 420 -9.49 28.51 51.01
C LEU A 420 -8.02 28.07 50.85
N SER A 421 -7.63 27.03 51.58
CA SER A 421 -6.41 26.28 51.31
C SER A 421 -6.44 25.61 49.92
N GLU A 422 -5.29 25.21 49.38
CA GLU A 422 -5.28 24.52 48.08
C GLU A 422 -6.03 23.18 48.10
N GLN A 423 -5.99 22.46 49.23
CA GLN A 423 -6.72 21.19 49.38
C GLN A 423 -8.24 21.39 49.35
N GLU A 424 -8.75 22.43 49.99
CA GLU A 424 -10.17 22.78 49.96
C GLU A 424 -10.61 23.27 48.57
N LYS A 425 -9.74 24.01 47.86
CA LYS A 425 -10.00 24.41 46.46
C LYS A 425 -10.11 23.19 45.54
N ILE A 426 -9.26 22.18 45.74
CA ILE A 426 -9.33 20.93 44.99
C ILE A 426 -10.68 20.25 45.21
N GLN A 427 -11.09 20.06 46.47
CA GLN A 427 -12.38 19.44 46.82
C GLN A 427 -13.58 20.20 46.22
N ARG A 428 -13.53 21.53 46.20
CA ARG A 428 -14.55 22.37 45.56
C ARG A 428 -14.69 22.05 44.07
N PHE A 429 -13.57 21.95 43.35
CA PHE A 429 -13.59 21.68 41.91
C PHE A 429 -13.92 20.23 41.57
N GLU A 430 -13.52 19.27 42.40
CA GLU A 430 -13.94 17.87 42.28
C GLU A 430 -15.46 17.76 42.44
N THR A 431 -16.03 18.34 43.51
CA THR A 431 -17.49 18.33 43.74
C THR A 431 -18.26 19.05 42.63
N LEU A 432 -17.75 20.18 42.12
CA LEU A 432 -18.33 20.86 40.96
C LEU A 432 -18.30 19.98 39.71
N SER A 433 -17.20 19.25 39.49
CA SER A 433 -17.07 18.35 38.35
C SER A 433 -18.08 17.21 38.41
N ASP A 434 -18.20 16.55 39.57
CA ASP A 434 -19.12 15.43 39.77
C ASP A 434 -20.57 15.85 39.51
N LEU A 435 -20.99 16.99 40.06
CA LEU A 435 -22.35 17.51 39.82
C LEU A 435 -22.56 17.93 38.36
N TYR A 436 -21.58 18.52 37.69
CA TYR A 436 -21.71 18.81 36.26
C TYR A 436 -21.75 17.53 35.41
N MET A 437 -21.10 16.45 35.84
CA MET A 437 -21.22 15.13 35.21
C MET A 437 -22.62 14.55 35.38
N GLU A 438 -23.18 14.60 36.59
CA GLU A 438 -24.56 14.16 36.88
C GLU A 438 -25.60 14.93 36.06
N ILE A 439 -25.39 16.24 35.85
CA ILE A 439 -26.24 17.09 34.99
C ILE A 439 -26.11 16.72 33.49
N GLY A 440 -25.02 16.07 33.08
CA GLY A 440 -24.69 15.81 31.68
C GLY A 440 -23.90 16.95 30.99
N PHE A 441 -23.41 17.94 31.74
CA PHE A 441 -22.58 19.05 31.23
C PHE A 441 -21.09 18.69 31.22
N ILE A 442 -20.74 17.70 30.38
CA ILE A 442 -19.41 17.07 30.32
C ILE A 442 -18.26 18.07 30.11
N ARG A 443 -18.46 19.13 29.30
CA ARG A 443 -17.43 20.17 29.09
C ARG A 443 -17.12 20.98 30.35
N LYS A 444 -18.15 21.34 31.13
CA LYS A 444 -17.97 22.10 32.38
C LYS A 444 -17.32 21.22 33.44
N ALA A 445 -17.74 19.95 33.50
CA ALA A 445 -17.11 18.97 34.37
C ALA A 445 -15.61 18.79 34.06
N ALA A 446 -15.27 18.60 32.78
CA ALA A 446 -13.88 18.45 32.34
C ALA A 446 -13.03 19.70 32.64
N PHE A 447 -13.60 20.90 32.52
CA PHE A 447 -12.94 22.14 32.92
C PHE A 447 -12.61 22.16 34.42
N CYS A 448 -13.58 21.79 35.27
CA CYS A 448 -13.37 21.69 36.72
C CYS A 448 -12.35 20.62 37.09
N GLN A 449 -12.39 19.44 36.44
CA GLN A 449 -11.39 18.37 36.60
C GLN A 449 -9.98 18.85 36.28
N ARG A 450 -9.78 19.55 35.16
CA ARG A 450 -8.48 20.11 34.80
C ARG A 450 -8.01 21.14 35.83
N LEU A 451 -8.91 21.99 36.33
CA LEU A 451 -8.55 22.97 37.35
C LEU A 451 -8.17 22.29 38.68
N ALA A 452 -8.88 21.24 39.09
CA ALA A 452 -8.49 20.40 40.24
C ALA A 452 -7.11 19.76 40.02
N ALA A 453 -6.87 19.19 38.84
CA ALA A 453 -5.60 18.56 38.47
C ALA A 453 -4.41 19.53 38.55
N THR A 454 -4.55 20.73 37.98
CA THR A 454 -3.49 21.76 38.04
C THR A 454 -3.22 22.26 39.46
N ARG A 455 -4.22 22.29 40.34
CA ARG A 455 -4.02 22.63 41.77
C ARG A 455 -3.27 21.55 42.55
N HIS A 456 -3.41 20.28 42.19
CA HIS A 456 -2.62 19.20 42.81
C HIS A 456 -1.10 19.36 42.64
N VAL A 457 -0.67 20.08 41.60
CA VAL A 457 0.75 20.28 41.26
C VAL A 457 1.16 21.76 41.30
N SER A 458 0.30 22.59 41.89
CA SER A 458 0.54 24.00 42.10
C SER A 458 1.74 24.24 43.03
N PRO A 459 2.58 25.26 42.79
CA PRO A 459 3.70 25.58 43.68
C PRO A 459 3.25 26.00 45.08
N GLN A 460 1.99 26.39 45.27
CA GLN A 460 1.43 26.70 46.59
C GLN A 460 1.00 25.44 47.38
N ASN A 461 1.03 24.25 46.79
CA ASN A 461 0.70 23.01 47.47
C ASN A 461 1.97 22.36 48.07
N PRO A 462 2.07 22.16 49.40
CA PRO A 462 3.24 21.56 50.03
C PRO A 462 3.46 20.08 49.65
N THR A 463 2.42 19.38 49.20
CA THR A 463 2.50 17.95 48.81
C THR A 463 1.96 17.74 47.40
N PRO A 464 2.77 17.95 46.34
CA PRO A 464 2.32 17.80 44.97
C PRO A 464 2.05 16.33 44.62
N ASN A 465 0.90 16.06 43.98
CA ASN A 465 0.50 14.71 43.59
C ASN A 465 0.31 14.59 42.06
N TRP A 466 1.38 14.18 41.37
CA TRP A 466 1.39 14.03 39.93
C TRP A 466 0.51 12.86 39.42
N ASN A 467 0.34 11.80 40.22
CA ASN A 467 -0.51 10.65 39.86
C ASN A 467 -2.00 11.03 39.78
N LYS A 468 -2.48 11.81 40.77
CA LYS A 468 -3.84 12.35 40.75
C LYS A 468 -4.02 13.36 39.64
N CYS A 469 -3.04 14.24 39.41
CA CYS A 469 -3.05 15.18 38.29
C CYS A 469 -3.22 14.46 36.94
N TYR A 470 -2.41 13.43 36.67
CA TYR A 470 -2.50 12.61 35.47
C TYR A 470 -3.89 11.95 35.31
N SER A 471 -4.39 11.35 36.40
CA SER A 471 -5.69 10.65 36.39
C SER A 471 -6.86 11.60 36.11
N LEU A 472 -6.88 12.78 36.75
CA LEU A 472 -7.93 13.78 36.55
C LEU A 472 -7.88 14.42 35.16
N ILE A 473 -6.67 14.68 34.62
CA ILE A 473 -6.52 15.15 33.23
C ILE A 473 -7.06 14.11 32.26
N LEU A 474 -6.75 12.83 32.46
CA LEU A 474 -7.24 11.75 31.62
C LEU A 474 -8.77 11.62 31.67
N GLN A 475 -9.37 11.75 32.85
CA GLN A 475 -10.83 11.78 33.01
C GLN A 475 -11.51 12.97 32.31
N SER A 476 -10.77 14.06 32.10
CA SER A 476 -11.29 15.26 31.42
C SER A 476 -11.34 15.14 29.89
N PHE A 477 -10.73 14.11 29.30
CA PHE A 477 -10.59 13.95 27.84
C PHE A 477 -11.93 13.86 27.07
N PRO A 478 -12.93 13.08 27.54
CA PRO A 478 -14.24 13.01 26.88
C PRO A 478 -14.92 14.38 26.75
N GLY A 479 -14.77 15.27 27.74
CA GLY A 479 -15.33 16.63 27.69
C GLY A 479 -14.64 17.53 26.67
N HIS A 480 -13.34 17.32 26.45
CA HIS A 480 -12.56 18.02 25.43
C HIS A 480 -12.59 17.34 24.06
N LYS A 481 -13.36 16.25 23.92
CA LYS A 481 -13.47 15.43 22.72
C LYS A 481 -12.12 14.88 22.24
N ILE A 482 -11.25 14.53 23.17
CA ILE A 482 -9.98 13.85 22.90
C ILE A 482 -10.21 12.35 23.16
N SER A 483 -9.89 11.50 22.19
CA SER A 483 -9.74 10.05 22.40
C SER A 483 -8.25 9.72 22.37
N LEU A 484 -7.81 8.76 23.18
CA LEU A 484 -6.44 8.25 23.13
C LEU A 484 -6.19 7.28 21.96
N ASP A 485 -7.21 6.95 21.18
CA ASP A 485 -7.05 6.18 19.94
C ASP A 485 -6.73 7.11 18.76
N PRO A 486 -5.54 6.99 18.13
CA PRO A 486 -5.19 7.78 16.97
C PRO A 486 -6.16 7.59 15.80
N THR A 487 -6.75 6.40 15.66
CA THR A 487 -7.66 6.09 14.55
C THR A 487 -8.97 6.86 14.68
N GLU A 488 -9.59 6.82 15.87
CA GLU A 488 -10.81 7.59 16.17
C GLU A 488 -10.58 9.09 15.94
N MET A 489 -9.44 9.63 16.41
CA MET A 489 -9.12 11.04 16.23
C MET A 489 -8.90 11.42 14.75
N SER A 490 -8.31 10.53 13.94
CA SER A 490 -8.01 10.77 12.52
C SER A 490 -9.23 10.67 11.59
N THR A 491 -10.22 9.82 11.90
CA THR A 491 -11.45 9.67 11.10
C THR A 491 -12.45 10.82 11.27
N ILE A 492 -12.32 11.61 12.34
CA ILE A 492 -13.23 12.70 12.63
C ILE A 492 -12.75 13.95 11.87
N HIS A 493 -13.08 14.03 10.57
CA HIS A 493 -12.85 15.22 9.72
C HIS A 493 -13.65 16.48 10.13
N SER A 494 -14.26 16.50 11.31
CA SER A 494 -14.90 17.69 11.90
C SER A 494 -14.09 18.16 13.10
N PRO A 495 -13.93 19.48 13.34
CA PRO A 495 -13.20 19.99 14.49
C PRO A 495 -13.95 19.63 15.78
N CYS A 496 -13.64 18.46 16.33
CA CYS A 496 -14.15 18.03 17.61
C CYS A 496 -13.34 18.71 18.71
N GLY A 497 -13.65 19.97 19.01
CA GLY A 497 -13.03 20.71 20.12
C GLY A 497 -12.17 21.89 19.67
N TRP A 498 -11.39 22.44 20.61
CA TRP A 498 -10.55 23.62 20.40
C TRP A 498 -9.08 23.14 20.34
N PRO A 499 -8.44 23.10 19.15
CA PRO A 499 -7.12 22.47 18.99
C PRO A 499 -6.05 23.03 19.93
N SER A 500 -5.99 24.35 20.14
CA SER A 500 -5.04 24.97 21.06
C SER A 500 -5.19 24.46 22.50
N LEU A 501 -6.43 24.21 22.94
CA LEU A 501 -6.72 23.65 24.26
C LEU A 501 -6.33 22.18 24.36
N GLN A 502 -6.55 21.41 23.29
CA GLN A 502 -6.22 19.99 23.23
C GLN A 502 -4.70 19.76 23.21
N ILE A 503 -3.97 20.58 22.45
CA ILE A 503 -2.49 20.61 22.45
C ILE A 503 -1.98 20.88 23.86
N GLN A 504 -2.52 21.90 24.54
CA GLN A 504 -2.12 22.24 25.90
C GLN A 504 -2.40 21.10 26.90
N LEU A 505 -3.56 20.45 26.80
CA LEU A 505 -3.91 19.30 27.65
C LEU A 505 -2.96 18.10 27.44
N LEU A 506 -2.63 17.79 26.18
CA LEU A 506 -1.70 16.71 25.85
C LEU A 506 -0.28 17.04 26.35
N GLN A 507 0.15 18.30 26.26
CA GLN A 507 1.41 18.75 26.86
C GLN A 507 1.42 18.61 28.39
N GLU A 508 0.35 19.05 29.06
CA GLU A 508 0.18 18.89 30.51
C GLU A 508 0.26 17.40 30.91
N LEU A 509 -0.32 16.50 30.10
CA LEU A 509 -0.26 15.06 30.30
C LEU A 509 1.17 14.49 30.11
N VAL A 510 1.91 14.98 29.11
CA VAL A 510 3.33 14.61 28.90
C VAL A 510 4.19 15.07 30.07
N VAL A 511 3.97 16.29 30.58
CA VAL A 511 4.68 16.80 31.75
C VAL A 511 4.35 15.97 33.00
N ALA A 512 3.07 15.67 33.22
CA ALA A 512 2.63 14.87 34.35
C ALA A 512 3.26 13.47 34.33
N SER A 513 3.18 12.76 33.20
CA SER A 513 3.77 11.43 33.04
C SER A 513 5.30 11.42 33.21
N LYS A 514 6.01 12.44 32.71
CA LYS A 514 7.45 12.61 32.93
C LYS A 514 7.78 12.80 34.42
N ARG A 515 7.00 13.61 35.13
CA ARG A 515 7.19 13.88 36.58
C ARG A 515 6.83 12.69 37.46
N MET A 516 5.94 11.82 37.01
CA MET A 516 5.64 10.53 37.66
C MET A 516 6.77 9.50 37.51
N GLY A 517 7.75 9.73 36.62
CA GLY A 517 8.83 8.79 36.34
C GLY A 517 8.49 7.72 35.30
N HIS A 518 7.34 7.79 34.64
CA HIS A 518 6.94 6.86 33.58
C HIS A 518 7.32 7.39 32.19
N SER A 519 8.60 7.29 31.83
CA SER A 519 9.11 7.82 30.55
C SER A 519 8.44 7.20 29.31
N ALA A 520 8.05 5.91 29.37
CA ALA A 520 7.32 5.25 28.27
C ALA A 520 5.97 5.93 27.97
N LEU A 521 5.23 6.33 29.01
CA LEU A 521 3.96 7.06 28.86
C LEU A 521 4.19 8.46 28.29
N ALA A 522 5.23 9.16 28.75
CA ALA A 522 5.57 10.49 28.24
C ALA A 522 5.93 10.45 26.75
N THR A 523 6.77 9.50 26.33
CA THR A 523 7.10 9.25 24.92
C THR A 523 5.84 8.90 24.13
N ARG A 524 4.93 8.09 24.69
CA ARG A 524 3.69 7.70 24.01
C ARG A 524 2.76 8.87 23.77
N HIS A 525 2.48 9.69 24.79
CA HIS A 525 1.62 10.87 24.70
C HIS A 525 2.20 11.95 23.78
N MET A 526 3.53 12.13 23.78
CA MET A 526 4.19 13.04 22.85
C MET A 526 4.11 12.53 21.39
N THR A 527 4.27 11.22 21.18
CA THR A 527 4.06 10.61 19.85
C THR A 527 2.62 10.82 19.38
N PHE A 528 1.64 10.61 20.28
CA PHE A 528 0.22 10.81 20.01
C PHE A 528 -0.08 12.25 19.60
N LEU A 529 0.43 13.24 20.34
CA LEU A 529 0.30 14.67 20.02
C LEU A 529 0.81 14.98 18.61
N LEU A 530 2.02 14.55 18.28
CA LEU A 530 2.62 14.77 16.96
C LEU A 530 1.86 14.04 15.83
N GLN A 531 1.27 12.88 16.10
CA GLN A 531 0.49 12.14 15.11
C GLN A 531 -0.86 12.82 14.82
N THR A 532 -1.62 13.17 15.86
CA THR A 532 -3.02 13.60 15.70
C THR A 532 -3.17 15.10 15.51
N MET A 533 -2.32 15.92 16.13
CA MET A 533 -2.45 17.38 16.10
C MET A 533 -1.56 18.04 15.04
N TRP A 534 -0.86 17.27 14.21
CA TRP A 534 0.15 17.76 13.25
C TRP A 534 -0.30 18.97 12.41
N GLN A 535 -1.52 18.92 11.86
CA GLN A 535 -2.09 19.97 11.00
C GLN A 535 -2.40 21.27 11.75
N HIS A 536 -2.52 21.22 13.09
CA HIS A 536 -2.83 22.36 13.95
C HIS A 536 -1.58 22.96 14.61
N LEU A 537 -0.41 22.34 14.45
CA LEU A 537 0.86 22.82 14.99
C LEU A 537 1.52 23.81 14.04
N SER A 538 2.06 24.90 14.57
CA SER A 538 2.97 25.78 13.82
C SER A 538 4.31 25.09 13.55
N SER A 539 5.04 25.53 12.53
CA SER A 539 6.37 24.96 12.21
C SER A 539 7.38 25.08 13.37
N SER A 540 7.23 26.09 14.24
CA SER A 540 8.04 26.22 15.45
C SER A 540 7.70 25.17 16.49
N GLU A 541 6.40 24.95 16.75
CA GLU A 541 5.92 23.91 17.69
C GLU A 541 6.25 22.50 17.19
N GLN A 542 6.12 22.24 15.88
CA GLN A 542 6.53 20.97 15.28
C GLN A 542 8.01 20.67 15.55
N LYS A 543 8.88 21.68 15.39
CA LYS A 543 10.31 21.56 15.70
C LYS A 543 10.54 21.30 17.19
N GLU A 544 9.92 22.09 18.06
CA GLU A 544 10.10 21.97 19.52
C GLU A 544 9.65 20.60 20.05
N PHE A 545 8.45 20.15 19.65
CA PHE A 545 7.92 18.85 20.08
C PHE A 545 8.67 17.67 19.47
N ALA A 546 9.20 17.79 18.25
CA ALA A 546 10.06 16.76 17.68
C ALA A 546 11.38 16.62 18.47
N ILE A 547 12.01 17.74 18.87
CA ILE A 547 13.21 17.73 19.72
C ILE A 547 12.87 17.18 21.11
N GLN A 548 11.72 17.57 21.67
CA GLN A 548 11.25 17.05 22.95
C GLN A 548 11.00 15.53 22.88
N LEU A 549 10.40 15.03 21.80
CA LEU A 549 10.20 13.60 21.58
C LEU A 549 11.54 12.87 21.51
N GLN A 550 12.52 13.41 20.77
CA GLN A 550 13.86 12.83 20.68
C GLN A 550 14.56 12.79 22.06
N SER A 551 14.36 13.82 22.89
CA SER A 551 14.88 13.82 24.26
C SER A 551 14.20 12.79 25.15
N LEU A 552 12.87 12.62 25.03
CA LEU A 552 12.11 11.65 25.82
C LEU A 552 12.41 10.20 25.39
N SER A 553 12.52 9.96 24.08
CA SER A 553 12.78 8.64 23.53
C SER A 553 14.19 8.14 23.83
N SER A 554 15.15 9.04 24.06
CA SER A 554 16.49 8.65 24.52
C SER A 554 16.49 7.99 25.90
N GLN A 555 15.47 8.24 26.74
CA GLN A 555 15.30 7.57 28.03
C GLN A 555 14.57 6.23 27.89
N CYS A 556 13.58 6.16 27.00
CA CYS A 556 12.80 4.95 26.74
C CYS A 556 12.28 4.96 25.30
N GLU A 557 12.72 3.99 24.50
CA GLU A 557 12.30 3.87 23.10
C GLU A 557 10.77 3.72 23.00
N GLY A 558 10.17 4.44 22.06
CA GLY A 558 8.74 4.32 21.78
C GLY A 558 8.45 3.01 21.04
N ALA A 559 7.85 2.03 21.72
CA ALA A 559 7.44 0.77 21.10
C ALA A 559 6.00 0.86 20.52
N PRO A 560 5.68 0.17 19.42
CA PRO A 560 4.33 0.14 18.83
C PRO A 560 3.43 -0.89 19.55
N VAL A 561 3.50 -0.96 20.89
CA VAL A 561 2.73 -1.88 21.73
C VAL A 561 1.78 -1.07 22.61
N PRO A 562 0.53 -1.52 22.84
CA PRO A 562 -0.37 -0.87 23.79
C PRO A 562 0.22 -0.85 25.21
N LEU A 563 0.04 0.25 25.94
CA LEU A 563 0.46 0.37 27.33
C LEU A 563 -0.75 0.21 28.26
N VAL A 564 -0.63 -0.62 29.29
CA VAL A 564 -1.70 -0.82 30.28
C VAL A 564 -1.35 -0.06 31.55
N LEU A 565 -2.25 0.82 31.99
CA LEU A 565 -2.12 1.53 33.27
C LEU A 565 -2.60 0.65 34.44
N ASP A 566 -2.14 0.95 35.66
CA ASP A 566 -2.59 0.27 36.89
C ASP A 566 -4.10 0.40 37.13
N THR A 567 -4.74 1.39 36.50
CA THR A 567 -6.19 1.60 36.52
C THR A 567 -6.98 0.67 35.58
N GLY A 568 -6.28 -0.16 34.79
CA GLY A 568 -6.86 -1.05 33.77
C GLY A 568 -7.10 -0.38 32.40
N ILE A 569 -6.80 0.91 32.26
CA ILE A 569 -6.95 1.64 31.00
C ILE A 569 -5.81 1.25 30.04
N VAL A 570 -6.17 0.84 28.82
CA VAL A 570 -5.22 0.52 27.75
C VAL A 570 -5.02 1.73 26.86
N ILE A 571 -3.78 2.18 26.70
CA ILE A 571 -3.37 3.27 25.82
C ILE A 571 -2.91 2.65 24.50
N PRO A 572 -3.59 2.93 23.37
CA PRO A 572 -3.23 2.42 22.06
C PRO A 572 -1.83 2.86 21.59
N PRO A 573 -1.18 2.11 20.68
CA PRO A 573 0.08 2.52 20.08
C PRO A 573 -0.13 3.70 19.11
N ALA A 574 0.71 4.73 19.27
CA ALA A 574 0.79 5.86 18.35
C ALA A 574 1.97 5.67 17.36
N ASN A 575 1.78 6.04 16.10
CA ASN A 575 2.76 5.89 15.02
C ASN A 575 3.01 7.25 14.35
N LEU A 576 4.26 7.57 14.05
CA LEU A 576 4.63 8.79 13.34
C LEU A 576 4.36 8.66 11.83
N SER A 577 3.10 8.75 11.42
CA SER A 577 2.71 8.70 10.00
C SER A 577 3.04 9.98 9.22
N ASN A 578 3.23 11.09 9.92
CA ASN A 578 3.53 12.40 9.31
C ASN A 578 5.04 12.73 9.30
N VAL A 579 5.89 11.91 9.93
CA VAL A 579 7.33 12.17 10.07
C VAL A 579 8.14 10.89 9.81
N PRO A 580 8.53 10.61 8.55
CA PRO A 580 8.35 11.41 7.34
C PRO A 580 6.97 11.22 6.65
N ILE A 581 6.58 12.20 5.83
CA ILE A 581 5.36 12.14 5.00
C ILE A 581 5.64 11.28 3.76
N CYS A 582 4.81 10.26 3.53
CA CYS A 582 4.87 9.46 2.31
C CYS A 582 3.96 10.05 1.22
N SER A 583 4.54 10.51 0.11
CA SER A 583 3.83 11.09 -1.03
C SER A 583 3.63 10.12 -2.19
N GLY A 584 4.35 8.99 -2.21
CA GLY A 584 4.20 7.96 -3.23
C GLY A 584 4.64 6.58 -2.72
N PHE A 585 3.91 5.55 -3.10
CA PHE A 585 4.16 4.16 -2.73
C PHE A 585 3.86 3.27 -3.94
N ASN A 586 4.89 2.79 -4.64
CA ASN A 586 4.77 2.04 -5.88
C ASN A 586 5.55 0.73 -5.79
N LEU A 587 4.88 -0.39 -6.04
CA LEU A 587 5.49 -1.70 -6.15
C LEU A 587 6.09 -1.84 -7.55
N ARG A 588 7.33 -2.32 -7.66
CA ARG A 588 7.95 -2.55 -8.96
C ARG A 588 7.70 -3.97 -9.44
N SER A 589 7.46 -4.12 -10.74
CA SER A 589 7.59 -5.41 -11.40
C SER A 589 9.06 -5.83 -11.44
N LEU A 590 9.30 -7.14 -11.51
CA LEU A 590 10.65 -7.67 -11.73
C LEU A 590 11.23 -7.13 -13.05
N GLN A 591 12.56 -7.12 -13.17
CA GLN A 591 13.20 -6.75 -14.44
C GLN A 591 12.65 -7.63 -15.58
N PRO A 592 12.46 -7.11 -16.81
CA PRO A 592 11.71 -7.80 -17.85
C PRO A 592 12.24 -9.22 -18.19
N HIS A 593 13.56 -9.44 -18.06
CA HIS A 593 14.19 -10.76 -18.25
C HIS A 593 13.96 -11.75 -17.08
N LEU A 594 13.60 -11.25 -15.90
CA LEU A 594 13.24 -12.04 -14.72
C LEU A 594 11.73 -12.22 -14.55
N GLN A 595 10.91 -11.48 -15.31
CA GLN A 595 9.46 -11.57 -15.22
C GLN A 595 8.95 -12.95 -15.64
N PRO A 596 8.04 -13.55 -14.84
CA PRO A 596 7.46 -14.83 -15.19
C PRO A 596 6.43 -14.68 -16.32
N ARG A 597 6.53 -15.54 -17.33
CA ARG A 597 5.58 -15.66 -18.43
C ARG A 597 4.91 -17.02 -18.38
N LYS A 598 3.60 -17.07 -18.60
CA LYS A 598 2.87 -18.33 -18.64
C LYS A 598 3.22 -19.09 -19.92
N ILE A 599 3.54 -20.37 -19.80
CA ILE A 599 3.76 -21.26 -20.93
C ILE A 599 2.37 -21.56 -21.52
N GLU A 600 2.11 -21.08 -22.74
CA GLU A 600 0.90 -21.46 -23.47
C GLU A 600 0.99 -22.95 -23.80
N THR A 601 0.31 -23.78 -23.00
CA THR A 601 0.04 -25.16 -23.40
C THR A 601 -1.01 -25.10 -24.50
N PHE A 602 -0.65 -25.47 -25.72
CA PHE A 602 -1.62 -25.77 -26.78
C PHE A 602 -2.64 -26.74 -26.18
N LYS A 603 -3.85 -26.24 -25.89
CA LYS A 603 -4.98 -27.11 -25.62
C LYS A 603 -5.13 -27.98 -26.86
N ARG A 604 -4.97 -29.30 -26.72
CA ARG A 604 -5.33 -30.25 -27.77
C ARG A 604 -6.79 -30.00 -28.12
N ASP A 605 -7.04 -29.45 -29.30
CA ASP A 605 -8.36 -29.30 -29.87
C ASP A 605 -9.01 -30.69 -30.00
N LEU A 606 -10.00 -30.95 -29.16
CA LEU A 606 -10.98 -32.01 -29.36
C LEU A 606 -12.24 -31.36 -29.91
N GLY A 607 -12.47 -31.49 -31.22
CA GLY A 607 -13.79 -31.28 -31.83
C GLY A 607 -13.76 -30.63 -33.21
N PRO A 608 -14.35 -31.25 -34.25
CA PRO A 608 -14.32 -30.71 -35.61
C PRO A 608 -15.59 -29.88 -35.92
N PHE A 609 -15.91 -28.79 -35.22
CA PHE A 609 -17.03 -27.91 -35.66
C PHE A 609 -16.92 -26.43 -35.25
N LEU A 610 -17.01 -25.58 -36.28
CA LEU A 610 -17.48 -24.18 -36.38
C LEU A 610 -16.63 -23.01 -35.85
N PHE A 611 -16.07 -22.29 -36.83
CA PHE A 611 -15.62 -20.89 -36.78
C PHE A 611 -16.72 -19.96 -36.22
N THR A 612 -16.42 -19.28 -35.11
CA THR A 612 -17.06 -18.00 -34.74
C THR A 612 -15.97 -17.02 -34.29
N PRO A 613 -15.73 -15.89 -35.00
CA PRO A 613 -14.74 -14.91 -34.58
C PRO A 613 -15.35 -13.99 -33.52
N ILE A 614 -15.50 -14.49 -32.30
CA ILE A 614 -15.76 -13.66 -31.11
C ILE A 614 -14.82 -14.15 -30.03
N LYS A 615 -13.97 -13.25 -29.52
CA LYS A 615 -13.10 -13.49 -28.38
C LYS A 615 -13.92 -14.00 -27.19
N PHE A 616 -13.92 -15.31 -26.96
CA PHE A 616 -14.29 -15.90 -25.67
C PHE A 616 -13.15 -15.66 -24.68
N GLY A 617 -12.94 -14.36 -24.38
CA GLY A 617 -12.38 -13.97 -23.11
C GLY A 617 -13.35 -14.43 -22.04
N THR A 618 -12.87 -15.32 -21.19
CA THR A 618 -13.33 -15.62 -19.83
C THR A 618 -14.55 -14.82 -19.40
N LEU A 619 -15.74 -15.41 -19.59
CA LEU A 619 -16.99 -14.99 -18.98
C LEU A 619 -16.97 -15.40 -17.49
N GLU A 620 -15.94 -14.97 -16.76
CA GLU A 620 -16.04 -14.82 -15.33
C GLU A 620 -16.81 -13.52 -15.08
N ARG A 621 -17.93 -13.68 -14.39
CA ARG A 621 -18.78 -12.59 -13.92
C ARG A 621 -17.92 -11.42 -13.46
N SER A 622 -18.31 -10.23 -13.89
CA SER A 622 -18.04 -8.96 -13.23
C SER A 622 -18.44 -9.02 -11.74
N SER A 623 -17.59 -9.64 -10.92
CA SER A 623 -17.34 -9.20 -9.56
C SER A 623 -16.22 -8.19 -9.66
N SER A 624 -16.41 -6.98 -9.12
CA SER A 624 -15.40 -5.93 -9.05
C SER A 624 -14.02 -6.53 -8.77
N LYS A 625 -13.08 -6.47 -9.73
CA LYS A 625 -11.68 -6.73 -9.40
C LYS A 625 -11.35 -5.79 -8.23
N PRO A 626 -10.92 -6.30 -7.06
CA PRO A 626 -10.53 -5.43 -5.97
C PRO A 626 -9.37 -4.57 -6.49
N GLN A 627 -9.51 -3.26 -6.40
CA GLN A 627 -8.55 -2.27 -6.92
C GLN A 627 -7.14 -2.45 -6.31
N SER A 628 -7.00 -3.29 -5.26
CA SER A 628 -5.78 -3.65 -4.55
C SER A 628 -4.96 -4.79 -5.18
N LYS A 629 -5.48 -5.61 -6.10
CA LYS A 629 -4.70 -6.71 -6.70
C LYS A 629 -3.85 -6.19 -7.86
N MET A 630 -2.54 -6.43 -7.81
CA MET A 630 -1.60 -6.02 -8.87
C MET A 630 -1.71 -6.93 -10.10
N ASP A 631 -1.45 -6.35 -11.27
CA ASP A 631 -1.54 -7.06 -12.56
C ASP A 631 -0.27 -7.86 -12.92
N PHE A 632 0.82 -7.70 -12.16
CA PHE A 632 2.08 -8.43 -12.33
C PHE A 632 2.36 -9.37 -11.16
N LEU A 633 3.26 -10.34 -11.39
CA LEU A 633 3.59 -11.42 -10.46
C LEU A 633 5.00 -11.24 -9.89
N TRP A 634 5.23 -11.75 -8.68
CA TRP A 634 6.55 -11.91 -8.09
C TRP A 634 6.92 -13.40 -7.99
N VAL A 635 8.20 -13.69 -7.80
CA VAL A 635 8.72 -15.06 -7.77
C VAL A 635 9.35 -15.33 -6.42
N GLU A 636 9.12 -16.53 -5.89
CA GLU A 636 9.77 -17.02 -4.66
C GLU A 636 11.31 -16.93 -4.77
N ASN A 637 11.95 -16.45 -3.70
CA ASN A 637 13.40 -16.22 -3.55
C ASN A 637 14.00 -15.11 -4.42
N ASP A 638 13.23 -14.41 -5.26
CA ASP A 638 13.69 -13.22 -5.97
C ASP A 638 13.65 -11.98 -5.08
N VAL A 639 14.58 -11.04 -5.29
CA VAL A 639 14.54 -9.72 -4.64
C VAL A 639 13.45 -8.87 -5.28
N CYS A 640 12.47 -8.49 -4.47
CA CYS A 640 11.35 -7.65 -4.84
C CYS A 640 11.57 -6.22 -4.34
N GLU A 641 11.23 -5.23 -5.16
CA GLU A 641 11.49 -3.82 -4.88
C GLU A 641 10.19 -3.02 -4.71
N VAL A 642 10.13 -2.20 -3.66
CA VAL A 642 9.05 -1.23 -3.45
C VAL A 642 9.64 0.16 -3.33
N THR A 643 9.19 1.09 -4.17
CA THR A 643 9.68 2.47 -4.19
C THR A 643 8.77 3.38 -3.38
N LEU A 644 9.36 4.11 -2.43
CA LEU A 644 8.68 5.10 -1.61
C LEU A 644 9.22 6.50 -1.94
N LYS A 645 8.33 7.49 -1.96
CA LYS A 645 8.70 8.91 -2.00
C LYS A 645 8.41 9.53 -0.64
N LEU A 646 9.47 9.92 0.07
CA LEU A 646 9.41 10.45 1.43
C LEU A 646 9.82 11.92 1.45
N VAL A 647 9.09 12.73 2.22
CA VAL A 647 9.39 14.14 2.47
C VAL A 647 9.56 14.33 3.97
N ASN A 648 10.67 14.94 4.39
CA ASN A 648 10.87 15.34 5.78
C ASN A 648 10.29 16.75 6.00
N PRO A 649 9.21 16.91 6.80
CA PRO A 649 8.60 18.21 7.04
C PRO A 649 9.29 19.04 8.15
N LEU A 650 10.36 18.53 8.76
CA LEU A 650 11.07 19.20 9.85
C LEU A 650 12.23 20.05 9.31
N PRO A 651 12.54 21.21 9.93
CA PRO A 651 13.57 22.16 9.46
C PRO A 651 15.01 21.71 9.75
N PHE A 652 15.24 20.40 9.93
CA PHE A 652 16.55 19.80 10.22
C PHE A 652 16.61 18.38 9.64
N GLU A 653 17.82 17.85 9.47
CA GLU A 653 18.04 16.53 8.90
C GLU A 653 17.41 15.41 9.75
N LEU A 654 16.55 14.60 9.12
CA LEU A 654 15.86 13.51 9.78
C LEU A 654 16.51 12.17 9.42
N LYS A 655 17.16 11.54 10.40
CA LYS A 655 17.66 10.16 10.27
C LYS A 655 16.49 9.18 10.46
N VAL A 656 16.17 8.43 9.40
CA VAL A 656 15.17 7.36 9.41
C VAL A 656 15.90 6.03 9.36
N SER A 657 15.83 5.26 10.45
CA SER A 657 16.54 3.98 10.57
C SER A 657 15.60 2.78 10.52
N ASN A 658 16.17 1.62 10.21
CA ASN A 658 15.49 0.32 10.21
C ASN A 658 14.14 0.34 9.47
N MET A 659 14.11 0.94 8.29
CA MET A 659 12.94 0.96 7.43
C MET A 659 12.70 -0.43 6.85
N ARG A 660 11.49 -0.96 7.01
CA ARG A 660 11.11 -2.29 6.53
C ARG A 660 9.70 -2.27 5.95
N LEU A 661 9.40 -3.20 5.05
CA LEU A 661 8.06 -3.40 4.54
C LEU A 661 7.21 -4.17 5.56
N LEU A 662 5.95 -3.76 5.71
CA LEU A 662 4.94 -4.46 6.49
C LEU A 662 4.11 -5.34 5.55
N THR A 663 4.21 -6.65 5.74
CA THR A 663 3.57 -7.65 4.88
C THR A 663 2.66 -8.59 5.69
N SER A 664 1.71 -9.20 5.01
CA SER A 664 0.78 -10.23 5.52
C SER A 664 0.57 -11.29 4.44
N GLY A 665 0.25 -12.52 4.82
CA GLY A 665 0.16 -13.66 3.89
C GLY A 665 1.45 -14.50 3.91
N VAL A 666 2.04 -14.73 2.74
CA VAL A 666 3.27 -15.53 2.60
C VAL A 666 4.46 -14.94 3.38
N VAL A 667 5.38 -15.82 3.80
CA VAL A 667 6.59 -15.42 4.52
C VAL A 667 7.44 -14.50 3.63
N PHE A 668 7.65 -13.26 4.08
CA PHE A 668 8.41 -12.24 3.36
C PHE A 668 9.51 -11.67 4.25
N GLU A 669 10.76 -11.80 3.80
CA GLU A 669 11.93 -11.28 4.48
C GLU A 669 12.23 -9.86 3.96
N SER A 670 11.89 -8.84 4.76
CA SER A 670 12.18 -7.44 4.44
C SER A 670 13.58 -7.03 4.91
N ILE A 671 14.35 -6.42 4.01
CA ILE A 671 15.73 -5.99 4.28
C ILE A 671 15.68 -4.58 4.91
N PRO A 672 16.29 -4.37 6.08
CA PRO A 672 16.26 -3.07 6.75
C PRO A 672 17.14 -2.05 6.03
N GLU A 673 16.57 -0.89 5.72
CA GLU A 673 17.31 0.23 5.13
C GLU A 673 17.37 1.44 6.10
N THR A 674 18.40 2.27 5.98
CA THR A 674 18.55 3.50 6.77
C THR A 674 18.88 4.66 5.84
N VAL A 675 18.15 5.75 5.97
CA VAL A 675 18.26 6.94 5.11
C VAL A 675 18.29 8.22 5.95
N VAL A 676 18.99 9.24 5.47
CA VAL A 676 18.96 10.60 6.05
C VAL A 676 18.22 11.50 5.08
N LEU A 677 17.11 12.08 5.54
CA LEU A 677 16.23 12.92 4.72
C LEU A 677 16.52 14.40 4.97
N PRO A 678 16.86 15.19 3.93
CA PRO A 678 17.00 16.63 4.07
C PRO A 678 15.64 17.32 4.26
N SER A 679 15.63 18.51 4.87
CA SER A 679 14.41 19.30 5.09
C SER A 679 13.68 19.59 3.77
N ASP A 680 12.36 19.37 3.75
CA ASP A 680 11.41 19.71 2.67
C ASP A 680 11.76 19.21 1.24
N THR A 681 12.66 18.22 1.12
CA THR A 681 13.05 17.65 -0.18
C THR A 681 12.45 16.25 -0.38
N PRO A 682 11.72 16.00 -1.48
CA PRO A 682 11.20 14.67 -1.79
C PRO A 682 12.35 13.74 -2.19
N THR A 683 12.58 12.71 -1.37
CA THR A 683 13.61 11.69 -1.60
C THR A 683 12.95 10.37 -1.99
N SER A 684 13.41 9.73 -3.06
CA SER A 684 12.93 8.41 -3.48
C SER A 684 13.83 7.32 -2.87
N LEU A 685 13.22 6.36 -2.18
CA LEU A 685 13.87 5.24 -1.50
C LEU A 685 13.33 3.92 -2.06
N THR A 686 14.15 2.88 -2.14
CA THR A 686 13.71 1.56 -2.62
C THR A 686 13.93 0.50 -1.54
N LEU A 687 12.84 0.08 -0.90
CA LEU A 687 12.88 -1.00 0.08
C LEU A 687 12.84 -2.34 -0.63
N ASN A 688 13.76 -3.21 -0.24
CA ASN A 688 13.94 -4.53 -0.82
C ASN A 688 13.44 -5.61 0.14
N GLY A 689 12.96 -6.73 -0.42
CA GLY A 689 12.69 -7.93 0.37
C GLY A 689 12.53 -9.17 -0.51
N THR A 690 12.58 -10.35 0.11
CA THR A 690 12.47 -11.63 -0.60
C THR A 690 11.30 -12.45 -0.05
N PRO A 691 10.34 -12.88 -0.89
CA PRO A 691 9.34 -13.85 -0.50
C PRO A 691 9.96 -15.24 -0.41
N LYS A 692 9.70 -15.98 0.67
CA LYS A 692 10.24 -17.34 0.89
C LYS A 692 9.26 -18.44 0.52
N GLU A 693 8.01 -18.09 0.25
CA GLU A 693 6.94 -19.03 -0.07
C GLU A 693 6.09 -18.49 -1.23
N SER A 694 5.53 -19.40 -2.04
CA SER A 694 4.55 -19.07 -3.07
C SER A 694 3.13 -18.92 -2.48
N GLY A 695 2.35 -17.97 -2.96
CA GLY A 695 1.00 -17.67 -2.49
C GLY A 695 0.64 -16.19 -2.61
N GLU A 696 -0.41 -15.75 -1.92
CA GLU A 696 -0.83 -14.34 -1.91
C GLU A 696 -0.04 -13.54 -0.86
N LEU A 697 0.59 -12.45 -1.29
CA LEU A 697 1.34 -11.51 -0.47
C LEU A 697 0.61 -10.16 -0.42
N GLU A 698 0.23 -9.72 0.77
CA GLU A 698 -0.35 -8.40 0.99
C GLU A 698 0.68 -7.44 1.58
N ILE A 699 0.97 -6.35 0.88
CA ILE A 699 1.78 -5.25 1.41
C ILE A 699 0.86 -4.21 2.06
N GLN A 700 1.01 -4.06 3.38
CA GLN A 700 0.17 -3.19 4.20
C GLN A 700 0.79 -1.80 4.44
N GLY A 701 2.09 -1.63 4.19
CA GLY A 701 2.81 -0.38 4.37
C GLY A 701 4.27 -0.60 4.74
N TYR A 702 4.79 0.25 5.64
CA TYR A 702 6.19 0.20 6.06
C TYR A 702 6.35 0.54 7.54
N SER A 703 7.40 0.02 8.18
CA SER A 703 7.82 0.40 9.53
C SER A 703 9.02 1.32 9.48
N THR A 704 9.11 2.27 10.40
CA THR A 704 10.25 3.19 10.53
C THR A 704 10.72 3.30 11.98
N HIS A 705 11.98 3.66 12.17
CA HIS A 705 12.49 4.11 13.46
C HIS A 705 13.02 5.56 13.31
N THR A 706 12.19 6.51 13.73
CA THR A 706 12.44 7.97 13.66
C THR A 706 12.27 8.61 15.03
N LEU A 707 13.11 9.60 15.36
CA LEU A 707 13.06 10.33 16.63
C LEU A 707 13.05 9.41 17.89
N GLY A 708 13.63 8.20 17.79
CA GLY A 708 13.65 7.18 18.86
C GLY A 708 12.32 6.42 19.06
N VAL A 709 11.40 6.50 18.11
CA VAL A 709 10.10 5.81 18.12
C VAL A 709 9.99 4.85 16.93
N LYS A 710 9.64 3.59 17.21
CA LYS A 710 9.31 2.58 16.20
C LYS A 710 7.85 2.75 15.80
N SER A 711 7.62 3.08 14.52
CA SER A 711 6.30 3.40 13.98
C SER A 711 5.93 2.42 12.87
N ASN A 712 4.71 1.90 12.93
CA ASN A 712 4.11 1.09 11.86
C ASN A 712 3.17 1.96 11.02
N CYS A 713 3.67 2.42 9.87
CA CYS A 713 2.96 3.29 8.94
C CYS A 713 2.17 2.45 7.94
N ARG A 714 0.91 2.18 8.27
CA ARG A 714 -0.02 1.41 7.41
C ARG A 714 -0.68 2.31 6.37
N LEU A 715 -0.79 1.83 5.14
CA LEU A 715 -1.36 2.56 4.01
C LEU A 715 -2.83 2.95 4.22
N ARG A 716 -3.62 2.10 4.88
CA ARG A 716 -5.01 2.39 5.29
C ARG A 716 -5.19 3.67 6.12
N CYS A 717 -4.14 4.14 6.79
CA CYS A 717 -4.18 5.34 7.62
C CYS A 717 -3.66 6.59 6.87
N MET A 718 -3.26 6.44 5.60
CA MET A 718 -2.74 7.52 4.78
C MET A 718 -3.76 7.94 3.73
N PRO A 719 -3.94 9.25 3.49
CA PRO A 719 -4.81 9.71 2.41
C PRO A 719 -4.19 9.35 1.05
N ASN A 720 -5.03 9.07 0.06
CA ASN A 720 -4.67 8.83 -1.35
C ASN A 720 -4.02 7.48 -1.71
N PHE A 721 -3.88 6.54 -0.76
CA PHE A 721 -3.37 5.19 -1.04
C PHE A 721 -4.45 4.12 -0.87
N LEU A 722 -4.28 2.99 -1.56
CA LEU A 722 -5.11 1.81 -1.33
C LEU A 722 -4.81 1.20 0.05
N PRO A 723 -5.81 0.56 0.71
CA PRO A 723 -5.62 0.02 2.07
C PRO A 723 -4.50 -1.02 2.18
N CYS A 724 -4.30 -1.81 1.12
CA CYS A 724 -3.24 -2.77 0.93
C CYS A 724 -3.02 -3.00 -0.57
N TYR A 725 -1.86 -3.55 -0.93
CA TYR A 725 -1.55 -4.03 -2.27
C TYR A 725 -1.36 -5.54 -2.20
N SER A 726 -2.16 -6.32 -2.95
CA SER A 726 -2.03 -7.77 -3.04
C SER A 726 -1.27 -8.17 -4.31
N ILE A 727 -0.23 -8.98 -4.15
CA ILE A 727 0.57 -9.58 -5.22
C ILE A 727 0.54 -11.10 -5.07
N GLU A 728 0.42 -11.79 -6.20
CA GLU A 728 0.55 -13.23 -6.27
C GLU A 728 2.01 -13.61 -6.50
N VAL A 729 2.58 -14.37 -5.55
CA VAL A 729 3.93 -14.90 -5.60
C VAL A 729 3.90 -16.32 -6.14
N ILE A 730 4.59 -16.55 -7.25
CA ILE A 730 4.68 -17.88 -7.87
C ILE A 730 5.89 -18.66 -7.35
N PRO A 731 5.92 -20.01 -7.52
CA PRO A 731 7.06 -20.83 -7.13
C PRO A 731 8.36 -20.44 -7.83
N VAL A 732 9.49 -20.81 -7.22
CA VAL A 732 10.84 -20.49 -7.71
C VAL A 732 11.05 -20.84 -9.18
N LEU A 733 11.67 -19.91 -9.92
CA LEU A 733 12.10 -20.07 -11.32
C LEU A 733 13.63 -19.95 -11.43
N PRO A 734 14.27 -20.70 -12.35
CA PRO A 734 15.72 -20.61 -12.53
C PRO A 734 16.15 -19.28 -13.14
N THR A 735 17.38 -18.82 -12.85
CA THR A 735 18.03 -17.64 -13.45
C THR A 735 19.20 -18.09 -14.32
N MET A 736 19.41 -17.43 -15.46
CA MET A 736 20.43 -17.80 -16.43
C MET A 736 21.25 -16.58 -16.86
N GLU A 737 22.58 -16.70 -16.81
CA GLU A 737 23.52 -15.72 -17.36
C GLU A 737 23.90 -16.12 -18.79
N ILE A 738 23.96 -15.13 -19.69
CA ILE A 738 24.16 -15.33 -21.12
C ILE A 738 25.38 -14.51 -21.56
N LYS A 739 26.34 -15.15 -22.23
CA LYS A 739 27.52 -14.50 -22.82
C LYS A 739 27.67 -14.91 -24.29
N THR A 740 28.17 -14.00 -25.11
CA THR A 740 28.41 -14.21 -26.55
C THR A 740 29.90 -14.13 -26.85
N SER A 741 30.36 -14.83 -27.89
CA SER A 741 31.76 -14.77 -28.35
C SER A 741 32.07 -13.54 -29.21
N LEU A 742 31.04 -12.76 -29.59
CA LEU A 742 31.14 -11.59 -30.46
C LEU A 742 31.17 -10.29 -29.65
N PRO A 743 31.74 -9.20 -30.18
CA PRO A 743 31.78 -7.91 -29.49
C PRO A 743 30.37 -7.33 -29.28
N GLN A 744 30.19 -6.60 -28.17
CA GLN A 744 28.93 -5.96 -27.82
C GLN A 744 28.68 -4.73 -28.70
N SER A 745 27.46 -4.59 -29.20
CA SER A 745 27.04 -3.45 -30.02
C SER A 745 26.70 -2.25 -29.14
N ALA A 746 27.15 -1.04 -29.52
CA ALA A 746 26.89 0.21 -28.81
C ALA A 746 25.53 0.87 -29.16
N THR A 747 24.85 0.38 -30.20
CA THR A 747 23.68 1.06 -30.79
C THR A 747 22.46 0.13 -30.80
N PHE A 748 21.40 0.50 -30.07
CA PHE A 748 20.09 -0.16 -30.08
C PHE A 748 19.13 0.72 -30.89
N SER A 749 18.97 0.50 -32.19
CA SER A 749 18.22 1.44 -33.01
C SER A 749 17.41 0.78 -34.14
N SER A 750 16.27 0.17 -33.79
CA SER A 750 15.02 0.18 -34.59
C SER A 750 13.86 -0.68 -34.02
N PHE A 751 14.13 -1.64 -33.13
CA PHE A 751 13.11 -2.58 -32.61
C PHE A 751 12.26 -2.03 -31.44
N GLN A 752 10.97 -2.39 -31.37
CA GLN A 752 10.04 -1.89 -30.33
C GLN A 752 10.09 -2.68 -28.98
N ASN A 753 10.92 -3.73 -28.84
CA ASN A 753 10.93 -4.64 -27.67
C ASN A 753 12.34 -4.89 -27.08
N PHE A 754 13.04 -3.82 -26.65
CA PHE A 754 14.37 -3.94 -26.02
C PHE A 754 14.36 -4.39 -24.55
N GLU A 755 13.19 -4.42 -23.90
CA GLU A 755 13.07 -4.63 -22.44
C GLU A 755 13.68 -5.96 -21.95
N ASN A 756 13.63 -7.03 -22.78
CA ASN A 756 14.15 -8.36 -22.44
C ASN A 756 15.60 -8.62 -22.87
N VAL A 757 16.28 -7.65 -23.49
CA VAL A 757 17.63 -7.86 -24.03
C VAL A 757 18.65 -7.86 -22.90
N VAL A 758 19.35 -8.99 -22.72
CA VAL A 758 20.35 -9.18 -21.66
C VAL A 758 21.77 -8.88 -22.19
N THR A 759 22.01 -9.10 -23.49
CA THR A 759 23.32 -8.86 -24.13
C THR A 759 23.17 -8.62 -25.63
N SER A 760 24.19 -8.04 -26.26
CA SER A 760 24.23 -7.75 -27.70
C SER A 760 25.47 -8.35 -28.36
N ALA A 761 25.37 -8.64 -29.65
CA ALA A 761 26.45 -9.16 -30.48
C ALA A 761 26.43 -8.44 -31.83
N SER A 762 27.54 -7.82 -32.22
CA SER A 762 27.70 -7.18 -33.53
C SER A 762 28.80 -7.83 -34.34
N ILE A 763 28.56 -8.04 -35.64
CA ILE A 763 29.56 -8.53 -36.59
C ILE A 763 29.33 -7.95 -37.98
N SER A 764 30.41 -7.68 -38.71
CA SER A 764 30.38 -7.27 -40.12
C SER A 764 30.91 -8.42 -40.98
N LEU A 765 30.11 -8.89 -41.94
CA LEU A 765 30.42 -10.01 -42.84
C LEU A 765 30.31 -9.58 -44.30
N TYR A 766 31.23 -10.04 -45.13
CA TYR A 766 31.15 -9.86 -46.57
C TYR A 766 30.07 -10.76 -47.19
N ASN A 767 29.42 -10.30 -48.26
CA ASN A 767 28.33 -11.03 -48.92
C ASN A 767 28.75 -12.45 -49.33
N GLY A 768 28.06 -13.47 -48.82
CA GLY A 768 28.38 -14.89 -49.05
C GLY A 768 29.35 -15.51 -48.03
N GLU A 769 29.81 -14.75 -47.05
CA GLU A 769 30.61 -15.23 -45.91
C GLU A 769 29.71 -15.90 -44.86
N SER A 770 30.25 -16.91 -44.17
CA SER A 770 29.61 -17.60 -43.05
C SER A 770 30.53 -17.60 -41.83
N THR A 771 29.99 -17.28 -40.65
CA THR A 771 30.73 -17.28 -39.38
C THR A 771 29.93 -17.95 -38.27
N GLU A 772 30.62 -18.30 -37.18
CA GLU A 772 30.04 -18.96 -36.01
C GLU A 772 30.08 -18.03 -34.80
N CYS A 773 28.95 -17.88 -34.11
CA CYS A 773 28.81 -17.18 -32.84
C CYS A 773 28.49 -18.19 -31.74
N THR A 774 29.37 -18.33 -30.75
CA THR A 774 29.11 -19.22 -29.61
C THR A 774 28.42 -18.43 -28.51
N ILE A 775 27.22 -18.89 -28.12
CA ILE A 775 26.45 -18.37 -27.00
C ILE A 775 26.63 -19.33 -25.84
N THR A 776 27.14 -18.83 -24.72
CA THR A 776 27.33 -19.59 -23.49
C THR A 776 26.25 -19.24 -22.49
N LEU A 777 25.58 -20.26 -21.98
CA LEU A 777 24.44 -20.19 -21.07
C LEU A 777 24.86 -20.80 -19.73
N THR A 778 24.82 -20.02 -18.65
CA THR A 778 25.22 -20.50 -17.31
C THR A 778 24.02 -20.44 -16.36
N ASN A 779 23.71 -21.55 -15.70
CA ASN A 779 22.65 -21.59 -14.69
C ASN A 779 23.18 -21.02 -13.37
N ASN A 780 22.79 -19.79 -13.02
CA ASN A 780 23.22 -19.12 -11.78
C ASN A 780 22.23 -19.36 -10.62
N SER A 781 21.30 -20.29 -10.75
CA SER A 781 20.28 -20.59 -9.75
C SER A 781 20.47 -21.96 -9.10
N HIS A 782 19.78 -22.16 -7.96
CA HIS A 782 19.72 -23.45 -7.26
C HIS A 782 18.72 -24.45 -7.87
N VAL A 783 18.01 -24.06 -8.94
CA VAL A 783 17.01 -24.88 -9.62
C VAL A 783 17.58 -25.35 -10.96
N PRO A 784 17.48 -26.64 -11.32
CA PRO A 784 17.92 -27.10 -12.63
C PRO A 784 17.03 -26.52 -13.74
N ILE A 785 17.61 -26.14 -14.88
CA ILE A 785 16.87 -25.74 -16.08
C ILE A 785 16.53 -27.01 -16.88
N GLU A 786 15.25 -27.34 -16.97
CA GLU A 786 14.75 -28.55 -17.65
C GLU A 786 14.21 -28.25 -19.05
N MET A 787 13.69 -27.04 -19.25
CA MET A 787 13.17 -26.57 -20.53
C MET A 787 13.97 -25.34 -20.97
N LEU A 788 14.41 -25.35 -22.23
CA LEU A 788 15.05 -24.24 -22.91
C LEU A 788 14.63 -24.24 -24.39
N GLU A 789 13.82 -23.26 -24.77
CA GLU A 789 13.37 -23.04 -26.16
C GLU A 789 14.10 -21.83 -26.75
N VAL A 790 14.60 -21.98 -27.98
CA VAL A 790 15.28 -20.92 -28.72
C VAL A 790 14.43 -20.54 -29.92
N SER A 791 14.22 -19.24 -30.12
CA SER A 791 13.54 -18.70 -31.29
C SER A 791 14.21 -17.40 -31.72
N ILE A 792 14.03 -17.00 -32.97
CA ILE A 792 14.57 -15.72 -33.45
C ILE A 792 13.45 -14.88 -34.06
N GLN A 793 13.43 -13.59 -33.69
CA GLN A 793 12.51 -12.60 -34.22
C GLN A 793 13.31 -11.57 -35.03
N SER A 794 12.98 -11.44 -36.31
CA SER A 794 13.56 -10.44 -37.21
C SER A 794 12.46 -9.77 -38.03
N VAL A 795 12.75 -8.62 -38.64
CA VAL A 795 11.85 -7.94 -39.61
C VAL A 795 11.86 -8.67 -40.97
N LEU A 796 12.78 -9.62 -41.14
CA LEU A 796 12.98 -10.36 -42.37
C LEU A 796 11.87 -11.40 -42.62
N GLU A 797 11.66 -11.76 -43.89
CA GLU A 797 10.80 -12.88 -44.28
C GLU A 797 11.37 -14.21 -43.76
N LEU A 798 10.51 -15.14 -43.32
CA LEU A 798 10.92 -16.43 -42.70
C LEU A 798 11.97 -17.19 -43.53
N SER A 799 11.82 -17.21 -44.85
CA SER A 799 12.72 -17.92 -45.76
C SER A 799 14.15 -17.33 -45.80
N LEU A 800 14.30 -16.03 -45.55
CA LEU A 800 15.58 -15.33 -45.46
C LEU A 800 16.16 -15.41 -44.03
N GLN A 801 15.28 -15.35 -43.02
CA GLN A 801 15.65 -15.53 -41.62
C GLN A 801 16.31 -16.90 -41.38
N ASP A 802 15.72 -17.97 -41.89
CA ASP A 802 16.24 -19.34 -41.78
C ASP A 802 17.55 -19.56 -42.56
N GLN A 803 17.84 -18.70 -43.54
CA GLN A 803 19.11 -18.72 -44.27
C GLN A 803 20.22 -18.00 -43.50
N ILE A 804 19.91 -16.86 -42.88
CA ILE A 804 20.87 -16.00 -42.19
C ILE A 804 21.23 -16.53 -40.81
N PHE A 805 20.25 -17.05 -40.07
CA PHE A 805 20.44 -17.52 -38.70
C PHE A 805 20.14 -19.02 -38.62
N LYS A 806 21.15 -19.83 -38.33
CA LYS A 806 20.98 -21.29 -38.12
C LYS A 806 21.60 -21.72 -36.82
N TRP A 807 20.96 -22.61 -36.10
CA TRP A 807 21.51 -23.25 -34.90
C TRP A 807 21.09 -24.71 -34.84
N SER A 808 21.81 -25.52 -34.06
CA SER A 808 21.44 -26.92 -33.82
C SER A 808 20.64 -27.04 -32.53
N GLN A 809 19.34 -27.29 -32.66
CA GLN A 809 18.44 -27.53 -31.53
C GLN A 809 18.79 -28.84 -30.79
N GLU A 810 19.13 -29.91 -31.54
CA GLU A 810 19.50 -31.23 -30.98
C GLU A 810 20.74 -31.14 -30.07
N ASN A 811 21.72 -30.30 -30.43
CA ASN A 811 22.91 -30.08 -29.63
C ASN A 811 22.57 -29.45 -28.26
N LEU A 812 21.60 -28.53 -28.23
CA LEU A 812 21.15 -27.88 -27.01
C LEU A 812 20.33 -28.82 -26.12
N GLU A 813 19.43 -29.60 -26.71
CA GLU A 813 18.59 -30.58 -25.99
C GLU A 813 19.44 -31.66 -25.30
N SER A 814 20.55 -32.08 -25.91
CA SER A 814 21.48 -33.04 -25.30
C SER A 814 22.20 -32.54 -24.04
N GLN A 815 22.25 -31.22 -23.83
CA GLN A 815 22.90 -30.57 -22.69
C GLN A 815 21.92 -30.26 -21.54
N LEU A 816 20.62 -30.56 -21.71
CA LEU A 816 19.60 -30.39 -20.69
C LEU A 816 19.37 -31.72 -19.93
N PRO A 817 19.07 -31.69 -18.61
CA PRO A 817 18.86 -30.50 -17.78
C PRO A 817 20.18 -29.85 -17.30
N LEU A 818 20.22 -28.52 -17.29
CA LEU A 818 21.36 -27.77 -16.76
C LEU A 818 21.27 -27.69 -15.24
N MET A 819 22.12 -28.44 -14.56
CA MET A 819 22.26 -28.40 -13.10
C MET A 819 22.71 -27.01 -12.59
N PRO A 820 22.50 -26.70 -11.30
CA PRO A 820 23.01 -25.47 -10.69
C PRO A 820 24.51 -25.26 -10.97
N ASN A 821 24.89 -24.05 -11.40
CA ASN A 821 26.23 -23.68 -11.88
C ASN A 821 26.73 -24.43 -13.13
N GLY A 822 25.87 -25.20 -13.81
CA GLY A 822 26.17 -25.86 -15.07
C GLY A 822 26.18 -24.88 -16.24
N THR A 823 26.97 -25.19 -17.27
CA THR A 823 27.10 -24.39 -18.50
C THR A 823 26.65 -25.19 -19.73
N ALA A 824 25.92 -24.54 -20.62
CA ALA A 824 25.63 -25.01 -21.98
C ALA A 824 26.22 -24.05 -23.01
N SER A 825 26.54 -24.58 -24.20
CA SER A 825 26.96 -23.80 -25.36
C SER A 825 26.05 -24.04 -26.54
N LEU A 826 25.56 -22.95 -27.14
CA LEU A 826 24.78 -22.91 -28.38
C LEU A 826 25.61 -22.23 -29.47
N THR A 827 25.87 -22.93 -30.57
CA THR A 827 26.54 -22.33 -31.75
C THR A 827 25.50 -21.81 -32.73
N LEU A 828 25.53 -20.49 -32.96
CA LEU A 828 24.72 -19.80 -33.95
C LEU A 828 25.56 -19.52 -35.21
N TYR A 829 25.18 -20.14 -36.32
CA TYR A 829 25.76 -19.92 -37.64
C TYR A 829 25.11 -18.68 -38.28
N LEU A 830 25.93 -17.70 -38.60
CA LEU A 830 25.55 -16.44 -39.25
C LEU A 830 25.99 -16.46 -40.70
N TYR A 831 25.07 -16.18 -41.62
CA TYR A 831 25.35 -16.14 -43.06
C TYR A 831 24.95 -14.79 -43.67
N SER A 832 25.88 -14.19 -44.42
CA SER A 832 25.63 -12.94 -45.14
C SER A 832 24.93 -13.20 -46.48
N ALA A 833 23.60 -13.20 -46.47
CA ALA A 833 22.79 -13.42 -47.67
C ALA A 833 22.74 -12.16 -48.54
N ALA A 834 23.04 -12.29 -49.83
CA ALA A 834 23.01 -11.19 -50.78
C ALA A 834 22.53 -11.63 -52.16
N ASN A 835 22.04 -10.67 -52.96
CA ASN A 835 21.84 -10.87 -54.38
C ASN A 835 23.12 -10.47 -55.13
N PHE A 836 23.82 -11.45 -55.68
CA PHE A 836 25.08 -11.23 -56.40
C PHE A 836 24.87 -10.74 -57.84
N LEU A 837 23.64 -10.80 -58.36
CA LEU A 837 23.29 -10.38 -59.72
C LEU A 837 22.89 -8.90 -59.72
N ALA A 838 23.52 -8.10 -60.57
CA ALA A 838 23.13 -6.70 -60.75
C ALA A 838 21.70 -6.60 -61.32
N ALA A 839 20.81 -5.85 -60.65
CA ALA A 839 19.53 -5.47 -61.23
C ALA A 839 19.80 -4.48 -62.37
N GLY A 840 19.36 -4.79 -63.60
CA GLY A 840 19.55 -3.93 -64.76
C GLY A 840 18.87 -2.57 -64.55
N TYR A 841 19.64 -1.54 -64.22
CA TYR A 841 19.16 -0.16 -64.17
C TYR A 841 19.07 0.39 -65.60
N GLY A 842 17.85 0.67 -66.06
CA GLY A 842 17.62 1.59 -67.17
C GLY A 842 17.81 3.03 -66.70
N PRO A 843 18.58 3.89 -67.38
CA PRO A 843 18.72 5.29 -67.01
C PRO A 843 17.56 6.09 -67.61
N ASN A 844 16.45 6.22 -66.86
CA ASN A 844 15.50 7.33 -67.00
C ASN A 844 14.38 7.17 -65.97
N GLU A 845 14.45 7.92 -64.87
CA GLU A 845 13.30 8.58 -64.22
C GLU A 845 13.79 9.36 -62.98
N LEU A 846 14.28 10.57 -63.24
CA LEU A 846 14.41 11.65 -62.27
C LEU A 846 13.57 12.81 -62.80
N SER A 847 12.30 12.87 -62.45
CA SER A 847 11.54 14.14 -62.33
C SER A 847 10.09 13.93 -61.93
N SER A 848 9.59 14.94 -61.20
CA SER A 848 8.19 15.24 -60.88
C SER A 848 7.58 14.55 -59.66
N GLY A 849 7.66 15.26 -58.53
CA GLY A 849 6.62 15.18 -57.51
C GLY A 849 5.48 16.13 -57.88
N VAL A 850 4.24 15.66 -57.79
CA VAL A 850 3.04 16.44 -57.44
C VAL A 850 2.02 15.47 -56.82
N PHE A 851 1.69 15.68 -55.55
CA PHE A 851 0.49 15.14 -54.93
C PHE A 851 -0.73 15.97 -55.37
N GLY A 852 -1.82 15.30 -55.74
CA GLY A 852 -3.13 15.91 -55.97
C GLY A 852 -4.22 14.86 -55.78
N SER A 853 -4.85 14.90 -54.61
CA SER A 853 -5.88 14.00 -54.09
C SER A 853 -7.21 14.04 -54.84
N SER A 854 -7.92 12.90 -54.88
CA SER A 854 -9.38 12.88 -54.74
C SER A 854 -9.77 11.84 -53.69
N HIS A 855 -10.56 12.32 -52.72
CA HIS A 855 -11.06 11.60 -51.55
C HIS A 855 -12.17 10.61 -51.89
N GLY A 856 -12.21 9.51 -51.13
CA GLY A 856 -13.41 8.70 -50.88
C GLY A 856 -13.09 7.35 -50.23
N SER A 857 -13.20 7.26 -48.89
CA SER A 857 -13.26 6.05 -48.04
C SER A 857 -11.94 5.51 -47.42
N SER A 858 -12.02 5.14 -46.13
CA SER A 858 -11.13 4.23 -45.37
C SER A 858 -9.93 4.82 -44.59
N LEU A 859 -10.22 5.05 -43.30
CA LEU A 859 -9.43 5.08 -42.06
C LEU A 859 -8.12 5.91 -42.00
N MET A 860 -8.26 7.04 -41.31
CA MET A 860 -7.29 8.12 -41.11
C MET A 860 -6.42 7.96 -39.87
N SER A 861 -5.26 8.58 -40.00
CA SER A 861 -4.08 8.60 -39.14
C SER A 861 -3.96 9.93 -38.38
N MET A 862 -3.63 9.81 -37.10
CA MET A 862 -2.71 10.61 -36.28
C MET A 862 -2.93 12.11 -36.00
N SER A 863 -2.78 12.42 -34.71
CA SER A 863 -2.32 13.71 -34.19
C SER A 863 -1.29 13.48 -33.08
N ALA A 864 -0.08 14.01 -33.23
CA ALA A 864 0.65 14.78 -32.20
C ALA A 864 2.14 14.95 -32.58
N GLY A 865 2.58 16.20 -32.74
CA GLY A 865 3.94 16.63 -32.35
C GLY A 865 3.87 17.28 -30.96
N PRO A 866 4.84 18.13 -30.55
CA PRO A 866 6.26 18.21 -30.92
C PRO A 866 7.19 18.39 -29.69
N SER A 867 8.50 18.21 -29.88
CA SER A 867 9.64 18.93 -29.25
C SER A 867 10.91 18.24 -29.79
N SER A 868 12.01 18.89 -30.17
CA SER A 868 12.72 20.03 -29.56
C SER A 868 13.77 20.60 -30.54
N LEU A 869 13.96 21.92 -30.51
CA LEU A 869 15.20 22.63 -30.85
C LEU A 869 16.20 22.50 -29.66
N PRO A 870 17.53 22.73 -29.77
CA PRO A 870 18.22 23.82 -30.49
C PRO A 870 19.48 23.33 -31.25
N SER A 871 20.35 24.06 -31.95
CA SER A 871 20.65 25.47 -32.18
C SER A 871 21.66 25.50 -33.35
N ARG A 872 21.45 26.35 -34.37
CA ARG A 872 22.54 26.77 -35.29
C ARG A 872 23.11 28.09 -34.77
N LEU A 873 24.42 28.16 -34.58
CA LEU A 873 25.17 29.41 -34.63
C LEU A 873 25.93 29.43 -35.95
N ASN A 874 25.72 30.48 -36.75
CA ASN A 874 26.50 30.76 -37.95
C ASN A 874 26.96 32.21 -37.94
N SER A 875 28.16 32.41 -38.49
CA SER A 875 28.76 33.65 -39.03
C SER A 875 29.35 34.65 -38.00
N PRO A 876 30.43 35.41 -38.34
CA PRO A 876 30.73 35.95 -39.67
C PRO A 876 32.16 35.73 -40.23
N ILE A 877 32.29 35.76 -41.55
CA ILE A 877 33.52 36.16 -42.25
C ILE A 877 33.28 37.55 -42.83
N TYR A 878 34.16 38.48 -42.48
CA TYR A 878 34.31 39.78 -43.12
C TYR A 878 34.93 39.63 -44.51
N SER A 879 34.32 40.30 -45.49
CA SER A 879 34.91 41.07 -46.60
C SER A 879 36.24 40.60 -47.22
N ALA A 880 36.25 40.40 -48.55
CA ALA A 880 36.63 41.45 -49.51
C ALA A 880 36.93 40.87 -50.90
N MET A 881 36.65 41.68 -51.91
CA MET A 881 36.82 41.48 -53.35
C MET A 881 38.23 41.05 -53.78
N GLY A 882 38.32 40.36 -54.92
CA GLY A 882 39.56 40.26 -55.69
C GLY A 882 39.45 39.39 -56.93
N SER A 883 39.41 40.04 -58.09
CA SER A 883 39.21 39.53 -59.45
C SER A 883 40.35 38.69 -60.06
N SER A 884 40.01 38.06 -61.20
CA SER A 884 40.81 37.81 -62.43
C SER A 884 41.66 36.52 -62.58
N PHE A 885 41.29 35.77 -63.63
CA PHE A 885 42.11 35.05 -64.63
C PHE A 885 43.56 34.63 -64.30
N HIS A 886 43.86 33.33 -64.35
CA HIS A 886 44.65 32.65 -65.39
C HIS A 886 45.05 31.23 -64.96
N GLY A 887 44.99 30.28 -65.92
CA GLY A 887 45.93 29.15 -66.11
C GLY A 887 46.03 28.09 -64.99
N THR A 888 46.35 26.83 -65.23
CA THR A 888 46.78 26.09 -66.41
C THR A 888 46.83 24.62 -65.99
N ARG A 889 46.27 23.75 -66.85
CA ARG A 889 46.84 22.47 -67.32
C ARG A 889 47.69 21.62 -66.37
N ARG A 890 47.27 20.36 -66.23
CA ARG A 890 48.00 19.13 -66.61
C ARG A 890 46.95 18.04 -66.91
N ASN A 891 46.73 17.59 -68.16
CA ASN A 891 47.51 16.60 -68.95
C ASN A 891 47.76 15.31 -68.15
N GLU A 892 47.58 14.08 -68.64
CA GLU A 892 47.31 13.47 -69.96
C GLU A 892 46.98 11.99 -69.67
N LEU A 893 45.96 11.38 -70.30
CA LEU A 893 46.04 10.50 -71.48
C LEU A 893 46.74 9.14 -71.32
N ASN A 894 46.13 8.16 -71.99
CA ASN A 894 46.59 6.84 -72.45
C ASN A 894 46.45 5.68 -71.45
N SER A 895 45.86 4.54 -71.80
CA SER A 895 45.81 3.82 -73.09
C SER A 895 44.49 3.01 -73.20
N SER A 896 43.69 2.95 -74.27
CA SER A 896 43.87 2.80 -75.73
C SER A 896 43.91 1.35 -76.27
N PHE A 897 42.71 0.89 -76.69
CA PHE A 897 42.39 -0.06 -77.79
C PHE A 897 42.72 -1.57 -77.61
N ARG A 898 41.99 -2.57 -78.17
CA ARG A 898 41.27 -2.70 -79.45
C ARG A 898 40.15 -3.77 -79.38
N SER A 899 39.14 -3.59 -80.24
CA SER A 899 38.18 -4.58 -80.81
C SER A 899 37.39 -5.45 -79.83
N SER A 900 36.06 -5.38 -79.79
CA SER A 900 35.27 -6.07 -80.82
C SER A 900 33.89 -5.43 -80.97
N ASN A 901 33.61 -5.00 -82.19
CA ASN A 901 32.29 -4.62 -82.64
C ASN A 901 31.48 -5.91 -82.86
N SER A 902 30.86 -6.44 -81.79
CA SER A 902 29.85 -7.51 -81.88
C SER A 902 29.20 -7.70 -80.51
N GLY A 903 27.97 -7.21 -80.34
CA GLY A 903 27.24 -7.37 -79.08
C GLY A 903 26.05 -6.44 -78.87
N GLN A 904 25.54 -5.77 -79.92
CA GLN A 904 24.17 -5.24 -79.86
C GLN A 904 23.19 -6.40 -80.03
N SER A 905 22.90 -7.11 -78.93
CA SER A 905 21.72 -7.98 -78.82
C SER A 905 21.45 -8.38 -77.36
N SER A 906 21.36 -7.39 -76.48
CA SER A 906 20.68 -7.54 -75.18
C SER A 906 19.77 -6.34 -74.93
N MET A 907 18.83 -6.08 -75.85
CA MET A 907 17.63 -5.33 -75.51
C MET A 907 16.77 -6.25 -74.65
N THR A 908 16.85 -6.10 -73.32
CA THR A 908 15.94 -6.80 -72.41
C THR A 908 14.53 -6.29 -72.66
N THR A 909 13.64 -7.24 -72.90
CA THR A 909 12.20 -7.03 -73.05
C THR A 909 11.65 -6.32 -71.82
N THR A 910 10.82 -5.32 -72.07
CA THR A 910 10.00 -4.62 -71.10
C THR A 910 9.22 -5.61 -70.20
N GLY A 911 9.42 -5.47 -68.89
CA GLY A 911 8.45 -5.80 -67.84
C GLY A 911 7.91 -7.22 -67.76
N TYR A 912 8.72 -8.19 -67.31
CA TYR A 912 8.21 -9.41 -66.64
C TYR A 912 9.16 -9.80 -65.50
N ARG A 913 8.67 -9.74 -64.24
CA ARG A 913 9.41 -10.19 -63.05
C ARG A 913 9.39 -11.72 -62.98
N SER A 914 10.55 -12.39 -62.97
CA SER A 914 10.62 -13.84 -62.73
C SER A 914 10.27 -14.17 -61.26
N PRO A 915 9.36 -15.11 -61.00
CA PRO A 915 9.02 -15.56 -59.64
C PRO A 915 10.09 -16.52 -59.10
N GLY A 916 11.19 -15.95 -58.60
CA GLY A 916 12.30 -16.71 -58.02
C GLY A 916 13.55 -15.90 -57.63
N ALA A 917 13.65 -14.64 -58.03
CA ALA A 917 14.66 -13.73 -57.49
C ALA A 917 14.34 -13.41 -56.01
N LEU A 918 15.34 -13.45 -55.13
CA LEU A 918 15.21 -12.96 -53.75
C LEU A 918 14.75 -11.50 -53.81
N ILE A 919 13.49 -11.24 -53.47
CA ILE A 919 12.96 -9.88 -53.36
C ILE A 919 13.46 -9.33 -52.03
N LEU A 920 14.65 -8.72 -52.02
CA LEU A 920 14.93 -7.72 -51.00
C LEU A 920 14.14 -6.44 -51.37
N PRO A 921 13.42 -5.81 -50.43
CA PRO A 921 12.68 -4.57 -50.71
C PRO A 921 13.63 -3.50 -51.26
N GLN A 922 13.41 -3.06 -52.50
CA GLN A 922 14.06 -1.89 -53.08
C GLN A 922 13.44 -0.61 -52.51
N HIS A 923 13.68 -0.37 -51.23
CA HIS A 923 13.68 0.95 -50.64
C HIS A 923 15.01 1.07 -49.90
N ALA A 924 15.76 2.15 -50.15
CA ALA A 924 17.10 2.35 -49.59
C ALA A 924 17.12 2.13 -48.06
N ALA A 925 17.61 0.97 -47.58
CA ALA A 925 17.83 0.57 -46.17
C ALA A 925 17.98 -0.96 -46.16
N SER A 926 18.97 -1.63 -45.59
CA SER A 926 19.96 -1.35 -44.58
C SER A 926 21.10 -2.35 -44.85
N THR A 927 22.37 -1.93 -44.89
CA THR A 927 23.51 -2.86 -44.83
C THR A 927 23.52 -3.65 -43.52
N VAL A 928 22.64 -3.35 -42.58
CA VAL A 928 22.57 -3.98 -41.26
C VAL A 928 21.28 -4.77 -41.13
N VAL A 929 21.41 -6.07 -40.87
CA VAL A 929 20.33 -6.98 -40.47
C VAL A 929 20.32 -7.07 -38.95
N GLU A 930 19.14 -6.86 -38.37
CA GLU A 930 18.93 -6.99 -36.93
C GLU A 930 18.05 -8.22 -36.63
N GLY A 931 18.46 -9.01 -35.64
CA GLY A 931 17.74 -10.18 -35.17
C GLY A 931 17.75 -10.27 -33.64
N GLN A 932 16.60 -10.57 -33.04
CA GLN A 932 16.48 -10.80 -31.60
C GLN A 932 16.33 -12.30 -31.34
N LEU A 933 17.38 -12.94 -30.81
CA LEU A 933 17.34 -14.34 -30.38
C LEU A 933 16.69 -14.42 -29.00
N GLN A 934 15.49 -15.00 -28.92
CA GLN A 934 14.74 -15.18 -27.68
C GLN A 934 14.97 -16.59 -27.11
N LEU A 935 15.37 -16.62 -25.85
CA LEU A 935 15.63 -17.81 -25.05
C LEU A 935 14.54 -17.89 -23.97
N ARG A 936 13.66 -18.89 -24.05
CA ARG A 936 12.67 -19.16 -23.00
C ARG A 936 13.14 -20.33 -22.18
N TYR A 937 13.10 -20.22 -20.86
CA TYR A 937 13.64 -21.25 -19.98
C TYR A 937 12.82 -21.43 -18.70
N SER A 938 12.77 -22.67 -18.20
CA SER A 938 12.08 -23.02 -16.95
C SER A 938 12.61 -24.33 -16.36
N GLY A 939 12.25 -24.60 -15.11
CA GLY A 939 12.58 -25.85 -14.41
C GLY A 939 11.91 -25.98 -13.05
N GLY A 940 11.98 -27.18 -12.46
CA GLY A 940 11.55 -27.43 -11.09
C GLY A 940 10.06 -27.15 -10.81
N ALA A 941 9.79 -26.44 -9.71
CA ALA A 941 8.42 -26.12 -9.28
C ALA A 941 7.73 -25.09 -10.21
N GLY A 942 8.47 -24.10 -10.71
CA GLY A 942 7.93 -23.11 -11.66
C GLY A 942 7.48 -23.71 -12.99
N LEU A 943 8.19 -24.72 -13.50
CA LEU A 943 7.79 -25.45 -14.72
C LEU A 943 6.48 -26.21 -14.51
N ARG A 944 6.33 -26.91 -13.37
CA ARG A 944 5.10 -27.64 -13.01
C ARG A 944 3.90 -26.71 -12.85
N ALA A 945 4.14 -25.48 -12.39
CA ALA A 945 3.13 -24.42 -12.31
C ALA A 945 2.83 -23.75 -13.67
N GLY A 946 3.57 -24.08 -14.73
CA GLY A 946 3.36 -23.58 -16.09
C GLY A 946 3.94 -22.18 -16.36
N TYR A 947 5.00 -21.79 -15.65
CA TYR A 947 5.69 -20.50 -15.85
C TYR A 947 7.10 -20.70 -16.43
N CYS A 948 7.58 -19.72 -17.20
CA CYS A 948 8.93 -19.64 -17.75
C CYS A 948 9.46 -18.20 -17.70
N ARG A 949 10.78 -18.03 -17.71
CA ARG A 949 11.43 -16.74 -17.96
C ARG A 949 11.82 -16.63 -19.44
N SER A 950 12.07 -15.41 -19.89
CA SER A 950 12.47 -15.13 -21.27
C SER A 950 13.56 -14.06 -21.29
N SER A 951 14.71 -14.43 -21.85
CA SER A 951 15.85 -13.53 -22.07
C SER A 951 16.09 -13.42 -23.57
N SER A 952 16.53 -12.25 -24.02
CA SER A 952 16.82 -12.02 -25.44
C SER A 952 18.27 -11.60 -25.66
N ILE A 953 18.85 -12.01 -26.78
CA ILE A 953 20.13 -11.52 -27.30
C ILE A 953 19.86 -10.70 -28.55
N PHE A 954 20.42 -9.50 -28.64
CA PHE A 954 20.28 -8.67 -29.82
C PHE A 954 21.49 -8.83 -30.74
N ILE A 955 21.26 -9.24 -31.98
CA ILE A 955 22.30 -9.54 -32.96
C ILE A 955 22.21 -8.53 -34.10
N THR A 956 23.31 -7.81 -34.34
CA THR A 956 23.46 -6.89 -35.46
C THR A 956 24.49 -7.45 -36.44
N LEU A 957 24.04 -7.70 -37.67
CA LEU A 957 24.83 -8.25 -38.76
C LEU A 957 24.97 -7.21 -39.87
N GLU A 958 26.15 -6.61 -40.04
CA GLU A 958 26.44 -5.71 -41.14
C GLU A 958 26.94 -6.49 -42.36
N MET A 959 26.19 -6.46 -43.46
CA MET A 959 26.48 -7.10 -44.73
C MET A 959 27.26 -6.15 -45.64
N LEU A 960 28.52 -6.49 -45.91
CA LEU A 960 29.43 -5.72 -46.77
C LEU A 960 29.48 -6.30 -48.19
N PRO A 961 29.52 -5.47 -49.23
CA PRO A 961 29.61 -5.96 -50.61
C PRO A 961 30.94 -6.70 -50.85
N SER A 962 30.88 -7.85 -51.54
CA SER A 962 32.05 -8.68 -51.88
C SER A 962 32.27 -8.77 -53.40
N LEU A 963 31.56 -9.68 -54.06
CA LEU A 963 31.59 -9.94 -55.49
C LEU A 963 30.26 -9.52 -56.10
N GLN A 964 30.28 -8.92 -57.29
CA GLN A 964 29.07 -8.61 -58.05
C GLN A 964 29.18 -9.12 -59.49
N VAL A 965 28.16 -9.83 -59.95
CA VAL A 965 28.03 -10.26 -61.35
C VAL A 965 27.26 -9.18 -62.10
N THR A 966 27.93 -8.50 -63.02
CA THR A 966 27.38 -7.34 -63.73
C THR A 966 26.62 -7.74 -64.99
N ASN A 967 27.17 -8.67 -65.78
CA ASN A 967 26.56 -9.21 -66.99
C ASN A 967 26.83 -10.71 -67.13
N TRP A 968 26.02 -11.40 -67.94
CA TRP A 968 26.23 -12.79 -68.30
C TRP A 968 25.81 -13.09 -69.74
N ASP A 969 26.48 -14.05 -70.37
CA ASP A 969 26.19 -14.52 -71.72
C ASP A 969 26.38 -16.05 -71.81
N VAL A 970 25.74 -16.68 -72.79
CA VAL A 970 25.82 -18.13 -73.01
C VAL A 970 26.39 -18.40 -74.39
N LEU A 971 27.58 -19.02 -74.42
CA LEU A 971 28.25 -19.42 -75.65
C LEU A 971 28.20 -20.95 -75.83
N PRO A 972 28.07 -21.46 -77.06
CA PRO A 972 28.17 -22.90 -77.31
C PRO A 972 29.58 -23.40 -77.00
N ALA A 973 29.70 -24.57 -76.34
CA ALA A 973 30.98 -25.22 -76.09
C ALA A 973 31.40 -26.12 -77.26
N GLU A 974 32.64 -26.60 -77.21
CA GLU A 974 33.20 -27.56 -78.18
C GLU A 974 32.48 -28.92 -78.16
N THR A 975 31.89 -29.28 -77.00
CA THR A 975 31.11 -30.51 -76.84
C THR A 975 29.62 -30.21 -76.81
N SER A 976 28.81 -31.02 -77.50
CA SER A 976 27.36 -30.86 -77.59
C SER A 976 26.61 -30.99 -76.25
N SER A 977 27.25 -31.57 -75.22
CA SER A 977 26.72 -31.72 -73.87
C SER A 977 26.96 -30.52 -72.96
N GLN A 978 27.80 -29.56 -73.37
CA GLN A 978 28.22 -28.42 -72.57
C GLN A 978 27.96 -27.08 -73.26
N PHE A 979 28.02 -26.01 -72.48
CA PHE A 979 28.04 -24.63 -72.92
C PHE A 979 28.96 -23.81 -71.99
N TYR A 980 29.46 -22.68 -72.46
CA TYR A 980 30.22 -21.74 -71.64
C TYR A 980 29.29 -20.63 -71.15
N LEU A 981 29.08 -20.55 -69.84
CA LEU A 981 28.45 -19.42 -69.18
C LEU A 981 29.52 -18.35 -68.93
N VAL A 982 29.49 -17.28 -69.70
CA VAL A 982 30.45 -16.19 -69.58
C VAL A 982 29.91 -15.16 -68.59
N LEU A 983 30.63 -14.92 -67.50
CA LEU A 983 30.23 -14.02 -66.41
C LEU A 983 31.19 -12.83 -66.34
N ASP A 984 30.64 -11.62 -66.33
CA ASP A 984 31.40 -10.41 -65.98
C ASP A 984 31.29 -10.21 -64.47
N ILE A 985 32.41 -10.32 -63.77
CA ILE A 985 32.51 -10.35 -62.31
C ILE A 985 33.34 -9.16 -61.84
N ALA A 986 32.76 -8.29 -61.03
CA ALA A 986 33.42 -7.17 -60.38
C ALA A 986 33.76 -7.49 -58.92
N ASN A 987 34.98 -7.17 -58.51
CA ASN A 987 35.39 -7.14 -57.12
C ASN A 987 34.92 -5.82 -56.50
N MET A 988 33.99 -5.88 -55.55
CA MET A 988 33.46 -4.68 -54.89
C MET A 988 34.22 -4.28 -53.63
N THR A 989 35.26 -5.04 -53.29
CA THR A 989 36.16 -4.73 -52.18
C THR A 989 37.36 -3.92 -52.64
N SER A 990 38.06 -3.28 -51.70
CA SER A 990 39.33 -2.58 -51.95
C SER A 990 40.55 -3.52 -51.92
N GLN A 991 40.35 -4.81 -51.70
CA GLN A 991 41.41 -5.81 -51.53
C GLN A 991 41.47 -6.74 -52.73
N GLU A 992 42.61 -7.38 -52.95
CA GLU A 992 42.75 -8.43 -53.95
C GLU A 992 41.88 -9.66 -53.59
N MET A 993 41.10 -10.11 -54.57
CA MET A 993 40.18 -11.23 -54.44
C MET A 993 40.59 -12.38 -55.35
N GLU A 994 40.75 -13.56 -54.77
CA GLU A 994 40.93 -14.80 -55.51
C GLU A 994 39.57 -15.45 -55.78
N LEU A 995 39.21 -15.58 -57.05
CA LEU A 995 37.97 -16.17 -57.53
C LEU A 995 38.21 -17.60 -58.05
N TYR A 996 37.54 -18.56 -57.45
CA TYR A 996 37.43 -19.95 -57.89
C TYR A 996 36.10 -20.14 -58.64
N TYR A 997 36.16 -20.36 -59.95
CA TYR A 997 34.98 -20.56 -60.80
C TYR A 997 34.87 -21.98 -61.38
N THR A 998 35.91 -22.79 -61.24
CA THR A 998 35.88 -24.25 -61.45
C THR A 998 36.77 -24.93 -60.40
N PRO A 999 36.65 -26.25 -60.15
CA PRO A 999 37.48 -26.94 -59.17
C PRO A 999 39.00 -26.84 -59.43
N THR A 1000 39.40 -26.60 -60.68
CA THR A 1000 40.81 -26.59 -61.10
C THR A 1000 41.31 -25.22 -61.57
N LYS A 1001 40.44 -24.21 -61.76
CA LYS A 1001 40.82 -22.88 -62.24
C LYS A 1001 40.40 -21.79 -61.26
N HIS A 1002 41.34 -20.89 -60.97
CA HIS A 1002 41.15 -19.70 -60.15
C HIS A 1002 41.74 -18.48 -60.89
N MET A 1003 41.32 -17.27 -60.49
CA MET A 1003 41.83 -15.99 -61.01
C MET A 1003 41.91 -14.97 -59.88
N LEU A 1004 42.89 -14.06 -59.96
CA LEU A 1004 43.02 -12.92 -59.07
C LEU A 1004 42.39 -11.68 -59.70
N ILE A 1005 41.64 -10.91 -58.91
CA ILE A 1005 40.96 -9.67 -59.33
C ILE A 1005 41.34 -8.58 -58.32
N GLU A 1006 41.96 -7.50 -58.79
CA GLU A 1006 42.31 -6.36 -57.95
C GLU A 1006 41.05 -5.63 -57.44
N GLY A 1007 41.22 -4.79 -56.42
CA GLY A 1007 40.11 -4.06 -55.81
C GLY A 1007 39.39 -3.16 -56.81
N HIS A 1008 38.06 -3.18 -56.83
CA HIS A 1008 37.21 -2.42 -57.76
C HIS A 1008 37.37 -2.74 -59.26
N GLU A 1009 38.16 -3.76 -59.62
CA GLU A 1009 38.28 -4.21 -61.00
C GLU A 1009 37.23 -5.26 -61.38
N SER A 1010 37.06 -5.46 -62.69
CA SER A 1010 36.14 -6.45 -63.25
C SER A 1010 36.86 -7.39 -64.20
N CYS A 1011 36.50 -8.67 -64.15
CA CYS A 1011 37.03 -9.70 -65.03
C CYS A 1011 35.90 -10.44 -65.74
N ARG A 1012 36.20 -11.05 -66.89
CA ARG A 1012 35.26 -11.88 -67.65
C ARG A 1012 35.72 -13.32 -67.63
N VAL A 1013 34.91 -14.22 -67.07
CA VAL A 1013 35.25 -15.64 -66.90
C VAL A 1013 34.28 -16.56 -67.63
N PRO A 1014 34.76 -17.48 -68.48
CA PRO A 1014 33.93 -18.53 -69.08
C PRO A 1014 33.85 -19.75 -68.16
N VAL A 1015 32.67 -20.03 -67.62
CA VAL A 1015 32.39 -21.20 -66.77
C VAL A 1015 31.78 -22.31 -67.64
N PRO A 1016 32.43 -23.49 -67.78
CA PRO A 1016 31.85 -24.62 -68.48
C PRO A 1016 30.71 -25.23 -67.66
N VAL A 1017 29.51 -25.33 -68.25
CA VAL A 1017 28.31 -25.87 -67.60
C VAL A 1017 27.69 -26.95 -68.47
N ASN A 1018 27.21 -28.03 -67.84
CA ASN A 1018 26.47 -29.08 -68.53
C ASN A 1018 25.06 -28.58 -68.89
N ARG A 1019 24.63 -28.85 -70.11
CA ARG A 1019 23.28 -28.52 -70.58
C ARG A 1019 22.21 -29.16 -69.69
N CYS A 1020 21.07 -28.50 -69.58
CA CYS A 1020 19.94 -28.98 -68.78
C CYS A 1020 19.43 -30.31 -69.35
N PRO A 1021 19.41 -31.40 -68.54
CA PRO A 1021 19.02 -32.72 -69.03
C PRO A 1021 17.53 -32.78 -69.38
N LEU A 1022 17.21 -33.59 -70.39
CA LEU A 1022 15.82 -33.76 -70.86
C LEU A 1022 14.87 -34.27 -69.77
N SER A 1023 15.35 -35.02 -68.77
CA SER A 1023 14.54 -35.52 -67.65
C SER A 1023 13.93 -34.41 -66.78
N LYS A 1024 14.66 -33.32 -66.54
CA LYS A 1024 14.15 -32.13 -65.82
C LYS A 1024 13.15 -31.33 -66.67
N LEU A 1025 13.30 -31.40 -68.00
CA LEU A 1025 12.46 -30.69 -68.98
C LEU A 1025 11.22 -31.49 -69.41
N THR A 1026 11.14 -32.78 -69.09
CA THR A 1026 10.07 -33.69 -69.52
C THR A 1026 8.69 -33.21 -69.05
N LYS A 1027 8.59 -32.59 -67.85
CA LYS A 1027 7.34 -32.02 -67.33
C LYS A 1027 6.77 -30.92 -68.22
N LEU A 1028 7.61 -30.14 -68.92
CA LEU A 1028 7.17 -29.06 -69.82
C LEU A 1028 6.67 -29.57 -71.17
N TYR A 1029 7.16 -30.71 -71.65
CA TYR A 1029 6.69 -31.37 -72.87
C TYR A 1029 5.44 -32.24 -72.64
N MET A 1030 5.03 -32.43 -71.39
CA MET A 1030 3.88 -33.24 -71.01
C MET A 1030 2.55 -32.48 -71.14
N ASP A 1031 2.52 -31.17 -70.88
CA ASP A 1031 1.32 -30.30 -70.91
C ASP A 1031 1.29 -29.38 -72.14
N GLN A 1032 0.41 -29.66 -73.11
CA GLN A 1032 0.26 -28.83 -74.33
C GLN A 1032 -0.68 -27.61 -74.18
N ASN A 1033 -1.28 -27.35 -73.00
CA ASN A 1033 -2.38 -26.39 -72.88
C ASN A 1033 -2.07 -25.02 -72.24
N SER A 1034 -0.81 -24.61 -72.07
CA SER A 1034 -0.50 -23.31 -71.44
C SER A 1034 0.83 -22.69 -71.86
N GLY A 1035 0.84 -21.99 -73.00
CA GLY A 1035 2.06 -21.40 -73.60
C GLY A 1035 2.79 -20.32 -72.78
N MET A 1036 2.11 -19.60 -71.86
CA MET A 1036 2.73 -18.50 -71.10
C MET A 1036 3.38 -18.97 -69.77
N ASN A 1037 2.75 -19.92 -69.05
CA ASN A 1037 3.28 -20.46 -67.80
C ASN A 1037 4.48 -21.38 -68.02
N ASN A 1038 4.48 -22.17 -69.11
CA ASN A 1038 5.58 -23.07 -69.45
C ASN A 1038 6.92 -22.31 -69.66
N ARG A 1039 6.89 -21.05 -70.08
CA ARG A 1039 8.10 -20.23 -70.29
C ARG A 1039 8.72 -19.73 -68.98
N LEU A 1040 7.89 -19.33 -68.02
CA LEU A 1040 8.33 -18.90 -66.69
C LEU A 1040 8.90 -20.07 -65.90
N ASP A 1041 8.27 -21.25 -66.03
CA ASP A 1041 8.77 -22.49 -65.42
C ASP A 1041 10.06 -22.97 -66.08
N LEU A 1042 10.22 -22.82 -67.41
CA LEU A 1042 11.45 -23.16 -68.13
C LEU A 1042 12.63 -22.28 -67.70
N ASP A 1043 12.45 -20.95 -67.66
CA ASP A 1043 13.49 -20.01 -67.20
C ASP A 1043 13.91 -20.33 -65.77
N LYS A 1044 12.95 -20.62 -64.89
CA LYS A 1044 13.20 -21.02 -63.50
C LYS A 1044 13.96 -22.34 -63.38
N ILE A 1045 13.57 -23.38 -64.12
CA ILE A 1045 14.25 -24.69 -64.11
C ILE A 1045 15.68 -24.57 -64.63
N CYS A 1046 15.90 -23.81 -65.71
CA CYS A 1046 17.22 -23.57 -66.26
C CYS A 1046 18.10 -22.70 -65.34
N SER A 1047 17.52 -21.66 -64.74
CA SER A 1047 18.18 -20.78 -63.76
C SER A 1047 18.61 -21.56 -62.52
N ASP A 1048 17.72 -22.37 -61.94
CA ASP A 1048 18.04 -23.26 -60.81
C ASP A 1048 19.08 -24.33 -61.20
N HIS A 1049 19.01 -24.88 -62.42
CA HIS A 1049 20.00 -25.84 -62.92
C HIS A 1049 21.40 -25.20 -63.04
N ILE A 1050 21.49 -23.97 -63.56
CA ILE A 1050 22.75 -23.22 -63.62
C ILE A 1050 23.26 -22.91 -62.21
N ALA A 1051 22.41 -22.38 -61.33
CA ALA A 1051 22.79 -22.01 -59.97
C ALA A 1051 23.28 -23.19 -59.13
N ASN A 1052 22.80 -24.40 -59.40
CA ASN A 1052 23.25 -25.62 -58.72
C ASN A 1052 24.58 -26.18 -59.27
N LEU A 1053 24.91 -25.93 -60.54
CA LEU A 1053 26.13 -26.44 -61.17
C LEU A 1053 27.31 -25.47 -61.10
N VAL A 1054 27.04 -24.17 -61.01
CA VAL A 1054 28.07 -23.13 -60.96
C VAL A 1054 28.42 -22.84 -59.51
N ASP A 1055 29.66 -23.18 -59.13
CA ASP A 1055 30.22 -22.90 -57.81
C ASP A 1055 31.23 -21.76 -57.89
N LEU A 1056 30.78 -20.54 -57.56
CA LEU A 1056 31.64 -19.36 -57.47
C LEU A 1056 32.08 -19.17 -56.02
N ARG A 1057 33.35 -19.42 -55.72
CA ARG A 1057 33.93 -19.16 -54.39
C ARG A 1057 34.96 -18.05 -54.49
N TRP A 1058 34.90 -17.10 -53.57
CA TRP A 1058 35.85 -16.00 -53.50
C TRP A 1058 36.62 -16.04 -52.18
N GLN A 1059 37.87 -15.60 -52.20
CA GLN A 1059 38.72 -15.48 -51.02
C GLN A 1059 39.48 -14.15 -51.05
N LEU A 1060 39.42 -13.38 -49.96
CA LEU A 1060 40.22 -12.16 -49.79
C LEU A 1060 41.52 -12.52 -49.08
N LEU A 1061 42.66 -12.32 -49.74
CA LEU A 1061 43.95 -12.80 -49.26
C LEU A 1061 44.40 -12.07 -47.97
N SER A 1062 44.12 -10.78 -47.86
CA SER A 1062 44.57 -9.95 -46.74
C SER A 1062 43.80 -10.21 -45.44
N LEU A 1063 42.53 -10.62 -45.53
CA LEU A 1063 41.66 -10.88 -44.38
C LEU A 1063 41.46 -12.38 -44.10
N ASN A 1064 41.93 -13.25 -45.01
CA ASN A 1064 41.67 -14.70 -44.99
C ASN A 1064 40.17 -15.05 -44.90
N THR A 1065 39.30 -14.17 -45.40
CA THR A 1065 37.86 -14.38 -45.47
C THR A 1065 37.50 -15.05 -46.77
N ARG A 1066 36.51 -15.93 -46.73
CA ARG A 1066 36.03 -16.70 -47.89
C ARG A 1066 34.51 -16.64 -47.95
N GLY A 1067 33.97 -16.65 -49.16
CA GLY A 1067 32.54 -16.73 -49.36
C GLY A 1067 32.14 -17.42 -50.65
N LYS A 1068 30.84 -17.67 -50.77
CA LYS A 1068 30.24 -18.31 -51.94
C LYS A 1068 29.21 -17.38 -52.56
N ALA A 1069 29.37 -17.11 -53.85
CA ALA A 1069 28.41 -16.35 -54.63
C ALA A 1069 27.41 -17.28 -55.31
N THR A 1070 26.12 -16.97 -55.21
CA THR A 1070 25.04 -17.75 -55.82
C THR A 1070 24.48 -17.04 -57.05
N LEU A 1071 24.27 -17.79 -58.14
CA LEU A 1071 23.62 -17.28 -59.37
C LEU A 1071 22.10 -17.53 -59.39
N LYS A 1072 21.49 -17.75 -58.22
CA LYS A 1072 20.06 -18.04 -58.11
C LYS A 1072 19.24 -16.83 -58.56
N GLY A 1073 18.37 -17.01 -59.55
CA GLY A 1073 17.60 -15.92 -60.15
C GLY A 1073 18.25 -15.28 -61.38
N ILE A 1074 19.29 -15.90 -61.96
CA ILE A 1074 19.84 -15.50 -63.26
C ILE A 1074 18.73 -15.54 -64.32
N THR A 1075 18.60 -14.47 -65.11
CA THR A 1075 17.58 -14.37 -66.16
C THR A 1075 18.18 -14.69 -67.52
N LEU A 1076 17.55 -15.58 -68.28
CA LEU A 1076 18.08 -16.03 -69.57
C LEU A 1076 17.25 -15.48 -70.73
N THR A 1077 17.90 -14.95 -71.75
CA THR A 1077 17.20 -14.59 -72.99
C THR A 1077 16.74 -15.86 -73.72
N PRO A 1078 15.73 -15.79 -74.61
CA PRO A 1078 15.28 -16.96 -75.39
C PRO A 1078 16.40 -17.66 -76.16
N ASN A 1079 17.34 -16.88 -76.71
CA ASN A 1079 18.50 -17.41 -77.43
C ASN A 1079 19.47 -18.16 -76.49
N MET A 1080 19.66 -17.66 -75.27
CA MET A 1080 20.48 -18.32 -74.26
C MET A 1080 19.82 -19.63 -73.79
N LEU A 1081 18.50 -19.61 -73.54
CA LEU A 1081 17.73 -20.80 -73.16
C LEU A 1081 17.85 -21.92 -74.20
N ASP A 1082 17.90 -21.57 -75.49
CA ASP A 1082 18.07 -22.54 -76.56
C ASP A 1082 19.41 -23.29 -76.50
N ILE A 1083 20.47 -22.62 -76.03
CA ILE A 1083 21.81 -23.21 -75.88
C ILE A 1083 21.93 -23.99 -74.57
N VAL A 1084 21.32 -23.50 -73.50
CA VAL A 1084 21.36 -24.11 -72.16
C VAL A 1084 20.67 -25.48 -72.13
N ARG A 1085 19.62 -25.70 -72.95
CA ARG A 1085 18.88 -26.97 -72.95
C ARG A 1085 19.48 -28.01 -73.91
N MET A 1086 19.28 -29.29 -73.57
CA MET A 1086 19.55 -30.39 -74.49
C MET A 1086 18.50 -30.43 -75.62
N SER A 1087 18.94 -30.73 -76.85
CA SER A 1087 18.04 -30.92 -78.00
C SER A 1087 17.24 -32.24 -77.85
N PRO A 1088 15.91 -32.23 -78.03
CA PRO A 1088 15.09 -33.45 -78.09
C PRO A 1088 15.19 -34.21 -79.42
N LEU A 1089 15.83 -33.61 -80.44
CA LEU A 1089 16.11 -34.24 -81.71
C LEU A 1089 17.59 -34.62 -81.79
N ASN A 1090 17.86 -35.86 -82.17
CA ASN A 1090 19.20 -36.33 -82.52
C ASN A 1090 19.39 -36.25 -84.04
N TRP A 1091 20.48 -35.64 -84.48
CA TRP A 1091 20.71 -35.28 -85.88
C TRP A 1091 21.81 -36.14 -86.50
N GLU A 1092 21.53 -36.70 -87.68
CA GLU A 1092 22.50 -37.43 -88.51
C GLU A 1092 22.49 -36.78 -89.91
N VAL A 1093 23.57 -36.09 -90.28
CA VAL A 1093 23.71 -35.43 -91.58
C VAL A 1093 24.77 -36.17 -92.40
N SER A 1094 24.46 -36.50 -93.65
CA SER A 1094 25.40 -37.12 -94.59
C SER A 1094 25.39 -36.39 -95.92
N VAL A 1095 26.57 -36.17 -96.50
CA VAL A 1095 26.72 -35.54 -97.83
C VAL A 1095 27.46 -36.50 -98.74
N ASN A 1096 26.91 -36.74 -99.93
CA ASN A 1096 27.39 -37.73 -100.91
C ASN A 1096 27.55 -39.16 -100.37
N GLY A 1097 26.88 -39.49 -99.26
CA GLY A 1097 26.90 -40.81 -98.62
C GLY A 1097 27.74 -40.90 -97.35
N ASP A 1098 28.61 -39.92 -97.08
CA ASP A 1098 29.48 -39.90 -95.91
C ASP A 1098 28.85 -39.10 -94.76
N PHE A 1099 28.89 -39.65 -93.54
CA PHE A 1099 28.37 -38.99 -92.35
C PHE A 1099 29.29 -37.86 -91.89
N LEU A 1100 28.75 -36.65 -91.80
CA LEU A 1100 29.49 -35.47 -91.39
C LEU A 1100 29.67 -35.45 -89.88
N LYS A 1101 30.92 -35.25 -89.44
CA LYS A 1101 31.18 -34.86 -88.06
C LYS A 1101 30.90 -33.37 -87.89
N PRO A 1102 30.42 -32.92 -86.71
CA PRO A 1102 30.30 -31.49 -86.42
C PRO A 1102 31.65 -30.78 -86.65
N GLN A 1103 31.66 -29.66 -87.39
CA GLN A 1103 32.85 -28.89 -87.83
C GLN A 1103 33.65 -29.44 -89.02
N GLU A 1104 33.18 -30.49 -89.70
CA GLU A 1104 33.82 -30.95 -90.93
C GLU A 1104 33.44 -30.04 -92.11
N GLU A 1105 34.45 -29.43 -92.76
CA GLU A 1105 34.26 -28.58 -93.93
C GLU A 1105 34.05 -29.42 -95.19
N ILE A 1106 33.06 -29.05 -96.00
CA ILE A 1106 32.77 -29.70 -97.28
C ILE A 1106 33.40 -28.89 -98.40
N ASN A 1107 34.20 -29.53 -99.25
CA ASN A 1107 34.78 -28.89 -100.44
C ASN A 1107 34.13 -29.46 -101.71
N CYS A 1108 33.72 -28.60 -102.65
CA CYS A 1108 33.19 -29.00 -103.96
C CYS A 1108 33.52 -27.96 -105.06
N ASP A 1109 33.44 -28.33 -106.34
CA ASP A 1109 33.68 -27.38 -107.44
C ASP A 1109 32.37 -26.72 -107.93
N ALA A 1110 32.46 -25.56 -108.57
CA ALA A 1110 31.30 -24.87 -109.11
C ALA A 1110 30.65 -25.69 -110.23
N GLY A 1111 29.36 -26.00 -110.08
CA GLY A 1111 28.63 -26.91 -110.97
C GLY A 1111 28.52 -28.35 -110.47
N ASP A 1112 29.21 -28.72 -109.39
CA ASP A 1112 29.03 -30.03 -108.76
C ASP A 1112 27.68 -30.16 -108.06
N CYS A 1113 27.11 -31.36 -108.11
CA CYS A 1113 25.84 -31.70 -107.49
C CYS A 1113 26.09 -32.42 -106.15
N LEU A 1114 25.91 -31.71 -105.04
CA LEU A 1114 26.03 -32.26 -103.69
C LEU A 1114 24.70 -32.90 -103.24
N SER A 1115 24.73 -34.19 -102.91
CA SER A 1115 23.55 -34.87 -102.35
C SER A 1115 23.57 -34.78 -100.82
N VAL A 1116 22.71 -33.93 -100.26
CA VAL A 1116 22.58 -33.72 -98.82
C VAL A 1116 21.43 -34.59 -98.30
N ARG A 1117 21.71 -35.46 -97.33
CA ARG A 1117 20.71 -36.25 -96.62
C ARG A 1117 20.77 -35.95 -95.12
N ILE A 1118 19.62 -35.66 -94.55
CA ILE A 1118 19.44 -35.32 -93.14
C ILE A 1118 18.47 -36.32 -92.54
N SER A 1119 18.85 -36.92 -91.43
CA SER A 1119 18.06 -37.84 -90.62
C SER A 1119 17.89 -37.25 -89.22
N ILE A 1120 16.65 -37.20 -88.74
CA ILE A 1120 16.31 -36.75 -87.39
C ILE A 1120 15.65 -37.88 -86.62
N CYS A 1121 16.09 -38.10 -85.38
CA CYS A 1121 15.53 -39.08 -84.46
C CYS A 1121 14.92 -38.38 -83.25
N ASN A 1122 13.69 -38.75 -82.86
CA ASN A 1122 13.05 -38.23 -81.67
C ASN A 1122 13.54 -38.97 -80.41
N SER A 1123 14.24 -38.28 -79.50
CA SER A 1123 14.71 -38.86 -78.23
C SER A 1123 13.74 -38.67 -77.05
N LEU A 1124 12.58 -38.06 -77.27
CA LEU A 1124 11.52 -37.92 -76.28
C LEU A 1124 10.60 -39.15 -76.22
N GLU A 1125 9.91 -39.33 -75.10
CA GLU A 1125 8.91 -40.39 -74.89
C GLU A 1125 7.55 -40.11 -75.55
N LYS A 1126 7.35 -38.93 -76.17
CA LYS A 1126 6.12 -38.53 -76.89
C LYS A 1126 6.36 -38.23 -78.37
N PRO A 1127 5.37 -38.46 -79.26
CA PRO A 1127 5.47 -38.08 -80.67
C PRO A 1127 5.53 -36.55 -80.84
N LEU A 1128 6.46 -36.07 -81.67
CA LEU A 1128 6.53 -34.67 -82.07
C LEU A 1128 5.63 -34.45 -83.29
N GLN A 1129 4.78 -33.43 -83.29
CA GLN A 1129 3.81 -33.17 -84.37
C GLN A 1129 4.15 -31.88 -85.12
N HIS A 1130 3.71 -31.81 -86.39
CA HIS A 1130 3.79 -30.60 -87.24
C HIS A 1130 5.22 -30.02 -87.35
N LEU A 1131 6.20 -30.90 -87.56
CA LEU A 1131 7.60 -30.55 -87.74
C LEU A 1131 7.86 -30.11 -89.19
N ILE A 1132 8.67 -29.08 -89.38
CA ILE A 1132 9.14 -28.62 -90.69
C ILE A 1132 10.65 -28.67 -90.67
N LEU A 1133 11.21 -29.69 -91.31
CA LEU A 1133 12.64 -29.79 -91.55
C LEU A 1133 12.99 -28.91 -92.75
N SER A 1134 13.92 -27.97 -92.59
CA SER A 1134 14.35 -27.07 -93.66
C SER A 1134 15.85 -26.90 -93.70
N ILE A 1135 16.35 -26.75 -94.92
CA ILE A 1135 17.76 -26.56 -95.23
C ILE A 1135 17.89 -25.21 -95.90
N GLN A 1136 18.75 -24.36 -95.38
CA GLN A 1136 19.04 -23.05 -95.95
C GLN A 1136 20.54 -22.88 -96.14
N PHE A 1137 20.91 -22.22 -97.22
CA PHE A 1137 22.30 -21.85 -97.47
C PHE A 1137 22.44 -20.34 -97.35
N TYR A 1138 23.55 -19.90 -96.79
CA TYR A 1138 23.88 -18.49 -96.70
C TYR A 1138 25.38 -18.29 -96.89
N GLN A 1139 25.78 -17.11 -97.34
CA GLN A 1139 27.19 -16.74 -97.47
C GLN A 1139 27.59 -15.86 -96.28
N ASP A 1140 28.66 -16.22 -95.60
CA ASP A 1140 29.23 -15.48 -94.48
C ASP A 1140 30.53 -14.80 -94.93
N HIS A 1141 30.57 -13.46 -94.92
CA HIS A 1141 31.75 -12.69 -95.33
C HIS A 1141 32.71 -12.41 -94.15
N ARG A 1142 32.55 -13.12 -93.02
CA ARG A 1142 33.35 -12.95 -91.79
C ARG A 1142 33.29 -11.54 -91.17
N ASN A 1143 32.27 -10.75 -91.52
CA ASN A 1143 32.00 -9.40 -91.01
C ASN A 1143 30.69 -9.31 -90.21
N GLY A 1144 30.08 -10.45 -89.85
CA GLY A 1144 28.82 -10.53 -89.12
C GLY A 1144 27.55 -10.32 -89.97
N THR A 1145 27.68 -10.11 -91.29
CA THR A 1145 26.52 -10.03 -92.20
C THR A 1145 26.31 -11.34 -92.96
N HIS A 1146 25.21 -12.02 -92.67
CA HIS A 1146 24.80 -13.24 -93.37
C HIS A 1146 23.97 -12.89 -94.62
N ASN A 1147 24.41 -13.33 -95.79
CA ASN A 1147 23.66 -13.12 -97.03
C ASN A 1147 22.87 -14.39 -97.42
N TYR A 1148 21.55 -14.31 -97.29
CA TYR A 1148 20.60 -15.38 -97.63
C TYR A 1148 20.01 -15.26 -99.05
N ARG A 1149 20.27 -14.17 -99.78
CA ARG A 1149 19.75 -13.95 -101.14
C ARG A 1149 20.64 -14.66 -102.17
N LEU A 1150 20.51 -15.99 -102.22
CA LEU A 1150 21.32 -16.85 -103.08
C LEU A 1150 20.58 -17.36 -104.33
N GLU A 1151 19.44 -16.77 -104.69
CA GLU A 1151 18.56 -17.23 -105.79
C GLU A 1151 19.26 -17.36 -107.15
N THR A 1152 20.31 -16.57 -107.40
CA THR A 1152 21.11 -16.62 -108.63
C THR A 1152 22.44 -17.39 -108.48
N ARG A 1153 22.75 -17.89 -107.27
CA ARG A 1153 24.06 -18.48 -106.91
C ARG A 1153 23.99 -19.94 -106.49
N VAL A 1154 22.88 -20.37 -105.91
CA VAL A 1154 22.67 -21.74 -105.43
C VAL A 1154 21.33 -22.25 -105.94
N VAL A 1155 21.33 -23.43 -106.54
CA VAL A 1155 20.13 -24.11 -107.02
C VAL A 1155 19.92 -25.36 -106.19
N ILE A 1156 18.76 -25.48 -105.56
CA ILE A 1156 18.34 -26.69 -104.83
C ILE A 1156 17.42 -27.48 -105.76
N ILE A 1157 17.86 -28.68 -106.13
CA ILE A 1157 17.09 -29.64 -106.92
C ILE A 1157 16.33 -30.53 -105.92
N GLY A 1158 15.04 -30.22 -105.77
CA GLY A 1158 14.14 -30.88 -104.82
C GLY A 1158 13.44 -29.88 -103.90
N CYS A 1159 12.83 -30.38 -102.83
CA CYS A 1159 12.26 -29.50 -101.81
C CYS A 1159 13.33 -29.12 -100.80
N ALA A 1160 13.50 -27.83 -100.50
CA ALA A 1160 14.36 -27.36 -99.41
C ALA A 1160 13.69 -27.47 -98.02
N LYS A 1161 12.38 -27.78 -98.02
CA LYS A 1161 11.56 -27.94 -96.81
C LYS A 1161 10.76 -29.24 -96.91
N LYS A 1162 10.75 -30.02 -95.83
CA LYS A 1162 9.92 -31.22 -95.66
C LYS A 1162 9.05 -31.08 -94.42
N ILE A 1163 7.74 -31.17 -94.62
CA ILE A 1163 6.76 -31.21 -93.54
C ILE A 1163 6.65 -32.65 -93.05
N LEU A 1164 6.80 -32.85 -91.75
CA LEU A 1164 6.71 -34.12 -91.04
C LEU A 1164 5.51 -34.02 -90.07
N PRO A 1165 4.38 -34.67 -90.39
CA PRO A 1165 3.15 -34.51 -89.61
C PRO A 1165 3.28 -35.06 -88.20
N VAL A 1166 3.94 -36.21 -88.03
CA VAL A 1166 4.22 -36.84 -86.73
C VAL A 1166 5.57 -37.57 -86.80
N LEU A 1167 6.39 -37.43 -85.76
CA LEU A 1167 7.64 -38.17 -85.52
C LEU A 1167 7.53 -38.90 -84.17
N GLU A 1168 7.25 -40.20 -84.23
CA GLU A 1168 7.07 -41.07 -83.07
C GLU A 1168 8.35 -41.17 -82.20
N PRO A 1169 8.24 -41.48 -80.90
CA PRO A 1169 9.38 -41.75 -80.02
C PRO A 1169 10.36 -42.75 -80.63
N GLN A 1170 11.66 -42.48 -80.58
CA GLN A 1170 12.73 -43.32 -81.13
C GLN A 1170 12.63 -43.62 -82.64
N SER A 1171 11.71 -42.97 -83.36
CA SER A 1171 11.59 -43.11 -84.81
C SER A 1171 12.52 -42.13 -85.54
N LYS A 1172 13.02 -42.56 -86.71
CA LYS A 1172 13.88 -41.75 -87.58
C LYS A 1172 13.08 -41.26 -88.79
N ALA A 1173 13.15 -39.97 -89.08
CA ALA A 1173 12.67 -39.39 -90.34
C ALA A 1173 13.83 -38.79 -91.12
N TRP A 1174 13.85 -38.97 -92.43
CA TRP A 1174 14.92 -38.47 -93.29
C TRP A 1174 14.41 -37.57 -94.42
N HIS A 1175 15.26 -36.65 -94.87
CA HIS A 1175 15.04 -35.77 -96.01
C HIS A 1175 16.32 -35.70 -96.82
N ALA A 1176 16.20 -35.79 -98.14
CA ALA A 1176 17.34 -35.64 -99.05
C ALA A 1176 17.02 -34.61 -100.11
N CYS A 1177 17.99 -33.76 -100.42
CA CYS A 1177 17.94 -32.82 -101.54
C CYS A 1177 19.31 -32.75 -102.20
N ASN A 1178 19.33 -32.39 -103.49
CA ASN A 1178 20.57 -32.16 -104.21
C ASN A 1178 20.78 -30.65 -104.35
N VAL A 1179 22.00 -30.18 -104.14
CA VAL A 1179 22.34 -28.76 -104.13
C VAL A 1179 23.48 -28.54 -105.09
N LEU A 1180 23.30 -27.55 -105.97
CA LEU A 1180 24.27 -27.19 -106.99
C LEU A 1180 24.66 -25.72 -106.82
N PHE A 1181 25.95 -25.47 -106.68
CA PHE A 1181 26.51 -24.14 -106.50
C PHE A 1181 26.97 -23.60 -107.85
N LEU A 1182 26.36 -22.50 -108.32
CA LEU A 1182 26.65 -21.89 -109.62
C LEU A 1182 27.81 -20.90 -109.58
N THR A 1183 28.19 -20.45 -108.38
CA THR A 1183 29.29 -19.50 -108.19
C THR A 1183 30.24 -19.95 -107.08
N PRO A 1184 31.57 -19.84 -107.26
CA PRO A 1184 32.56 -20.16 -106.23
C PRO A 1184 32.42 -19.22 -105.01
N GLY A 1185 32.70 -19.72 -103.82
CA GLY A 1185 32.58 -18.98 -102.56
C GLY A 1185 32.47 -19.87 -101.31
N GLN A 1186 32.54 -19.24 -100.13
CA GLN A 1186 32.30 -19.92 -98.85
C GLN A 1186 30.83 -19.80 -98.47
N TYR A 1187 30.11 -20.91 -98.49
CA TYR A 1187 28.72 -21.00 -98.09
C TYR A 1187 28.62 -21.74 -96.76
N LYS A 1188 27.55 -21.49 -96.02
CA LYS A 1188 27.18 -22.19 -94.81
C LYS A 1188 25.82 -22.82 -94.99
N MET A 1189 25.70 -24.07 -94.57
CA MET A 1189 24.46 -24.84 -94.58
C MET A 1189 23.85 -24.80 -93.18
N ASP A 1190 22.74 -24.08 -93.06
CA ASP A 1190 21.88 -24.05 -91.87
C ASP A 1190 20.80 -25.12 -91.98
N ILE A 1191 20.77 -26.02 -91.00
CA ILE A 1191 19.78 -27.09 -90.91
C ILE A 1191 18.92 -26.79 -89.69
N GLN A 1192 17.63 -26.59 -89.92
CA GLN A 1192 16.67 -26.30 -88.86
C GLN A 1192 15.43 -27.16 -88.99
N CYS A 1193 14.88 -27.58 -87.85
CA CYS A 1193 13.59 -28.25 -87.73
C CYS A 1193 12.73 -27.36 -86.84
N SER A 1194 11.63 -26.82 -87.37
CA SER A 1194 10.72 -25.97 -86.60
C SER A 1194 9.36 -26.62 -86.41
N THR A 1195 8.71 -26.32 -85.29
CA THR A 1195 7.29 -26.63 -85.09
C THR A 1195 6.44 -25.52 -85.70
N SER A 1196 5.36 -25.87 -86.41
CA SER A 1196 4.42 -24.90 -86.94
C SER A 1196 3.08 -25.01 -86.24
N ASP A 1197 2.81 -24.14 -85.26
CA ASP A 1197 1.48 -23.94 -84.69
C ASP A 1197 0.64 -23.07 -85.64
N ALA A 1198 0.05 -23.67 -86.67
CA ALA A 1198 -0.82 -22.95 -87.59
C ALA A 1198 -1.97 -23.84 -88.10
N LEU A 1199 -2.94 -24.10 -87.24
CA LEU A 1199 -4.31 -24.48 -87.61
C LEU A 1199 -5.32 -23.66 -86.78
N SER A 1200 -5.35 -22.35 -86.97
CA SER A 1200 -6.55 -21.54 -86.68
C SER A 1200 -6.58 -20.30 -87.55
N THR A 1201 -7.54 -20.26 -88.46
CA THR A 1201 -7.86 -19.13 -89.35
C THR A 1201 -8.28 -17.88 -88.59
N ASN A 1202 -7.80 -16.72 -89.07
CA ASN A 1202 -8.17 -15.33 -88.77
C ASN A 1202 -7.63 -14.67 -87.48
N GLN A 1203 -6.40 -14.11 -87.53
CA GLN A 1203 -6.02 -12.77 -87.03
C GLN A 1203 -4.55 -12.43 -87.38
N PRO A 1204 -4.16 -11.14 -87.47
CA PRO A 1204 -2.86 -10.74 -88.03
C PRO A 1204 -1.72 -10.79 -87.00
N ILE A 1205 -0.68 -11.56 -87.35
CA ILE A 1205 0.78 -11.43 -87.07
C ILE A 1205 1.19 -10.74 -85.75
N LEU A 1206 1.34 -11.53 -84.69
CA LEU A 1206 2.49 -11.50 -83.79
C LEU A 1206 3.30 -12.78 -84.08
N GLY A 1207 4.64 -12.67 -84.16
CA GLY A 1207 5.54 -13.64 -84.80
C GLY A 1207 5.38 -15.12 -84.38
N PRO A 1208 5.84 -16.05 -85.24
CA PRO A 1208 5.56 -17.48 -85.08
C PRO A 1208 6.15 -17.99 -83.76
N CYS A 1209 5.28 -18.36 -82.82
CA CYS A 1209 5.62 -19.05 -81.58
C CYS A 1209 5.86 -20.55 -81.86
N GLY A 1210 6.65 -20.84 -82.90
CA GLY A 1210 7.12 -22.18 -83.25
C GLY A 1210 8.56 -22.33 -82.80
N HIS A 1211 8.83 -23.27 -81.91
CA HIS A 1211 10.20 -23.54 -81.48
C HIS A 1211 11.01 -24.15 -82.64
N SER A 1212 12.23 -23.68 -82.88
CA SER A 1212 13.13 -24.13 -83.95
C SER A 1212 14.40 -24.75 -83.38
N TRP A 1213 14.61 -26.04 -83.64
CA TRP A 1213 15.84 -26.76 -83.33
C TRP A 1213 16.81 -26.63 -84.51
N ARG A 1214 18.04 -26.22 -84.23
CA ARG A 1214 19.10 -26.07 -85.24
C ARG A 1214 20.21 -27.09 -85.02
N TYR A 1215 20.79 -27.57 -86.12
CA TYR A 1215 22.05 -28.30 -86.08
C TYR A 1215 23.20 -27.31 -85.88
N ILE A 1216 23.92 -27.42 -84.76
CA ILE A 1216 24.96 -26.46 -84.34
C ILE A 1216 26.27 -27.22 -84.10
N PRO A 1217 27.42 -26.73 -84.63
CA PRO A 1217 27.58 -25.57 -85.50
C PRO A 1217 27.05 -25.81 -86.93
N ALA A 1218 26.77 -24.72 -87.67
CA ALA A 1218 26.39 -24.80 -89.09
C ALA A 1218 27.52 -25.43 -89.91
N VAL A 1219 27.18 -26.14 -90.99
CA VAL A 1219 28.16 -26.86 -91.81
C VAL A 1219 28.76 -25.92 -92.85
N ASP A 1220 30.08 -25.82 -92.89
CA ASP A 1220 30.80 -24.96 -93.84
C ASP A 1220 31.00 -25.69 -95.17
N VAL A 1221 30.68 -25.01 -96.28
CA VAL A 1221 30.77 -25.52 -97.66
C VAL A 1221 31.63 -24.57 -98.50
N ASN A 1222 32.86 -24.97 -98.83
CA ASN A 1222 33.76 -24.23 -99.69
C ASN A 1222 33.58 -24.67 -101.14
N VAL A 1223 33.20 -23.73 -102.02
CA VAL A 1223 33.01 -23.97 -103.45
C VAL A 1223 34.18 -23.38 -104.23
N HIS A 1224 34.96 -24.23 -104.91
CA HIS A 1224 36.09 -23.86 -105.76
C HIS A 1224 35.66 -23.67 -107.23
N ILE A 1225 36.57 -23.17 -108.09
CA ILE A 1225 36.30 -22.84 -109.51
C ILE A 1225 36.40 -24.09 -110.38
#